data_AF-A0A1Q9GK11-F1
#
_entry.id   AF-A0A1Q9GK11-F1
#
_cell.length_a   1.000
_cell.length_b   1.000
_cell.length_c   1.000
_cell.angle_alpha   90.00
_cell.angle_beta   90.00
_cell.angle_gamma   90.00
#
_symmetry.space_group_name_H-M   'P 1'
#
loop_
_entity.id
_entity.type
_entity.pdbx_description
1 polymer ?
#
loop_
_entity_poly.entity_id
_entity_poly.type
_entity_poly.pdbx_seq_one_letter_code
_entity_poly.pdbx_strand_id
1 'polypeptide(L)'
;MDNIFFSFSFSEFKPLVEHISKRMGESVTLQRCGLKPFHLAQLEAFKAAPLENSLQQVRNSRYMICLLGQNIGSEAESGKTYIELEIEAALEADVDVFAFLVGPEYDTLGNMPPAVRRVYERLSDCVTIGQLATNDSESVARQITNKLEDDVWQTLGEEEKLTLASDLLDVSGFPRHRLDRLPDSIRKQLTRIYRPGTPDNTSSPLAADLAQRKQWAYQSLTYGHQEQALKNLQKAIKEFGSDFFSCFWLSRLYALHGTREEHWRSSHQYAETLEKMLKDEDTLLTSLHLTHLGRAYCFQKDFAKAESLLLQAIESYPTYEALEFLAEVYLMQREQNNNIEWLHKAVDTMSSLLRFKLSHYVLVADRFTEKYPYTFTEVNTEVSHKLDSFYFNMHKSLSDNQQWAKQRLSLSAPQPPALLKDAALLQRAYVASQYVWQNYRLLRRASSQLTTRYINLQQQLDQLREQKKFQDQEHQLLSEALTEARDFLKARHERLEKVITAKEQEQAAHRKLQAGNIMGVIMFIAMGAGFNQSPNLGIPLLVGFILTLCIRAVFSKKKAKAVKSSEEEVNYVSEINRSLALSLSSFNNKIVQIELKTLLHPLLEEVEKLRESDITEAEHQLTTLYQNQSEQLNQTAATCQQELALLRHQTSTWLTKVNEFEQYSVSAHSGQYNHLMTRKGRIDVARKVELGSGSLESALFTAEESSLTGRALHLDGDRLKAWFDDSIVARSLIALTDNHTQAQPTTQQQTNHEYGQ
;
A
#
# COMPACT_ATOMS: atom_id res chain seq x y z
N MET A 1 17.79 17.92 -17.86
CA MET A 1 17.02 19.17 -17.65
C MET A 1 15.56 18.79 -17.71
N ASP A 2 14.75 19.31 -16.80
CA ASP A 2 13.35 18.93 -16.68
C ASP A 2 12.54 19.65 -17.77
N ASN A 3 12.18 18.89 -18.81
CA ASN A 3 11.46 19.42 -19.96
C ASN A 3 9.95 19.32 -19.78
N ILE A 4 9.21 20.28 -20.34
CA ILE A 4 7.76 20.21 -20.53
C ILE A 4 7.52 19.71 -21.96
N PHE A 5 6.96 18.51 -22.09
CA PHE A 5 6.59 17.92 -23.37
C PHE A 5 5.18 18.38 -23.79
N PHE A 6 4.99 18.65 -25.08
CA PHE A 6 3.68 18.97 -25.65
C PHE A 6 3.20 17.83 -26.54
N SER A 7 2.07 17.23 -26.17
CA SER A 7 1.33 16.26 -26.97
C SER A 7 0.11 16.96 -27.60
N PHE A 8 0.06 17.05 -28.93
CA PHE A 8 -0.99 17.79 -29.64
C PHE A 8 -1.06 17.42 -31.12
N SER A 9 -2.21 17.68 -31.75
CA SER A 9 -2.36 17.64 -33.21
C SER A 9 -1.64 18.81 -33.88
N PHE A 10 -0.62 18.53 -34.70
CA PHE A 10 0.25 19.57 -35.29
C PHE A 10 -0.50 20.50 -36.24
N SER A 11 -1.42 19.94 -37.03
CA SER A 11 -2.24 20.68 -37.99
C SER A 11 -3.16 21.69 -37.33
N GLU A 12 -3.46 21.50 -36.03
CA GLU A 12 -4.41 22.32 -35.28
C GLU A 12 -3.69 23.30 -34.34
N PHE A 13 -2.74 22.83 -33.53
CA PHE A 13 -2.22 23.62 -32.40
C PHE A 13 -0.81 24.17 -32.57
N LYS A 14 -0.14 24.03 -33.72
CA LYS A 14 1.25 24.53 -33.89
C LYS A 14 1.41 26.01 -33.47
N PRO A 15 0.62 26.98 -33.98
CA PRO A 15 0.79 28.39 -33.61
C PRO A 15 0.50 28.64 -32.12
N LEU A 16 -0.44 27.88 -31.55
CA LEU A 16 -0.80 27.99 -30.15
C LEU A 16 0.32 27.48 -29.24
N VAL A 17 0.96 26.36 -29.58
CA VAL A 17 2.08 25.80 -28.81
C VAL A 17 3.31 26.71 -28.86
N GLU A 18 3.57 27.38 -29.97
CA GLU A 18 4.61 28.43 -30.07
C GLU A 18 4.34 29.56 -29.08
N HIS A 19 3.09 30.02 -29.02
CA HIS A 19 2.65 31.07 -28.12
C HIS A 19 2.72 30.65 -26.64
N ILE A 20 2.23 29.44 -26.32
CA ILE A 20 2.34 28.85 -24.98
C ILE A 20 3.81 28.74 -24.56
N SER A 21 4.67 28.21 -25.43
CA SER A 21 6.09 28.01 -25.15
C SER A 21 6.80 29.33 -24.88
N LYS A 22 6.51 30.37 -25.67
CA LYS A 22 7.05 31.71 -25.43
C LYS A 22 6.64 32.23 -24.05
N ARG A 23 5.34 32.15 -23.73
CA ARG A 23 4.82 32.61 -22.43
C ARG A 23 5.40 31.83 -21.25
N MET A 24 5.53 30.51 -21.36
CA MET A 24 6.20 29.69 -20.33
C MET A 24 7.66 30.08 -20.18
N GLY A 25 8.33 30.40 -21.29
CA GLY A 25 9.69 30.93 -21.30
C GLY A 25 9.83 32.29 -20.62
N GLU A 26 8.75 33.07 -20.49
CA GLU A 26 8.71 34.36 -19.78
C GLU A 26 8.34 34.21 -18.29
N SER A 27 7.89 33.03 -17.85
CA SER A 27 7.50 32.78 -16.45
C SER A 27 8.73 32.69 -15.54
N VAL A 28 8.85 33.64 -14.62
CA VAL A 28 9.88 33.64 -13.56
C VAL A 28 9.75 32.40 -12.67
N THR A 29 8.53 31.96 -12.37
CA THR A 29 8.27 30.77 -11.54
C THR A 29 8.84 29.52 -12.20
N LEU A 30 8.47 29.25 -13.46
CA LEU A 30 8.92 28.06 -14.19
C LEU A 30 10.43 28.09 -14.42
N GLN A 31 10.99 29.26 -14.75
CA GLN A 31 12.43 29.45 -14.87
C GLN A 31 13.18 29.15 -13.56
N ARG A 32 12.68 29.65 -12.42
CA ARG A 32 13.28 29.38 -11.10
C ARG A 32 13.25 27.91 -10.73
N CYS A 33 12.28 27.14 -11.24
CA CYS A 33 12.23 25.68 -11.11
C CYS A 33 13.08 24.93 -12.14
N GLY A 34 13.70 25.62 -13.10
CA GLY A 34 14.44 25.01 -14.21
C GLY A 34 13.55 24.30 -15.23
N LEU A 35 12.24 24.55 -15.21
CA LEU A 35 11.27 23.97 -16.14
C LEU A 35 11.30 24.75 -17.45
N LYS A 36 11.51 24.03 -18.56
CA LYS A 36 11.55 24.66 -19.89
C LYS A 36 10.64 23.93 -20.86
N PRO A 37 9.88 24.66 -21.70
CA PRO A 37 9.16 24.04 -22.81
C PRO A 37 10.17 23.41 -23.77
N PHE A 38 9.84 22.22 -24.27
CA PHE A 38 10.64 21.58 -25.31
C PHE A 38 10.68 22.46 -26.58
N HIS A 39 11.86 22.62 -27.19
CA HIS A 39 12.04 23.56 -28.28
C HIS A 39 11.28 23.10 -29.55
N LEU A 40 10.50 23.99 -30.17
CA LEU A 40 9.64 23.64 -31.32
C LEU A 40 10.39 23.06 -32.53
N ALA A 41 11.57 23.60 -32.85
CA ALA A 41 12.43 23.04 -33.90
C ALA A 41 12.83 21.56 -33.63
N GLN A 42 12.91 21.16 -32.36
CA GLN A 42 13.15 19.77 -31.99
C GLN A 42 11.84 18.97 -32.06
N LEU A 43 10.69 19.53 -31.65
CA LEU A 43 9.37 18.90 -31.79
C LEU A 43 9.03 18.55 -33.24
N GLU A 44 9.36 19.43 -34.20
CA GLU A 44 9.19 19.16 -35.64
C GLU A 44 10.08 18.00 -36.10
N ALA A 45 11.35 17.97 -35.67
CA ALA A 45 12.26 16.87 -35.96
C ALA A 45 11.79 15.54 -35.32
N PHE A 46 11.16 15.58 -34.15
CA PHE A 46 10.61 14.39 -33.47
C PHE A 46 9.34 13.86 -34.14
N LYS A 47 8.46 14.72 -34.68
CA LYS A 47 7.28 14.24 -35.44
C LYS A 47 7.66 13.57 -36.77
N ALA A 48 8.80 13.92 -37.33
CA ALA A 48 9.40 13.21 -38.46
C ALA A 48 10.19 11.95 -38.03
N ALA A 49 10.46 11.79 -36.73
CA ALA A 49 11.18 10.66 -36.17
C ALA A 49 10.24 9.49 -35.80
N PRO A 50 10.76 8.27 -35.62
CA PRO A 50 9.96 7.13 -35.17
C PRO A 50 9.22 7.43 -33.86
N LEU A 51 8.00 6.92 -33.70
CA LEU A 51 7.17 7.08 -32.50
C LEU A 51 7.95 6.80 -31.20
N GLU A 52 8.84 5.80 -31.21
CA GLU A 52 9.68 5.43 -30.07
C GLU A 52 10.54 6.60 -29.55
N ASN A 53 11.00 7.48 -30.44
CA ASN A 53 11.74 8.67 -30.06
C ASN A 53 10.85 9.67 -29.30
N SER A 54 9.58 9.82 -29.72
CA SER A 54 8.60 10.64 -29.00
C SER A 54 8.34 10.05 -27.61
N LEU A 55 8.07 8.74 -27.52
CA LEU A 55 7.84 8.05 -26.26
C LEU A 55 9.04 8.17 -25.31
N GLN A 56 10.27 8.06 -25.83
CA GLN A 56 11.47 8.24 -25.02
C GLN A 56 11.60 9.67 -24.48
N GLN A 57 11.22 10.70 -25.25
CA GLN A 57 11.21 12.08 -24.77
C GLN A 57 10.13 12.32 -23.73
N VAL A 58 8.93 11.76 -23.91
CA VAL A 58 7.88 11.78 -22.90
C VAL A 58 8.41 11.18 -21.60
N ARG A 59 8.99 9.98 -21.65
CA ARG A 59 9.57 9.30 -20.49
C ARG A 59 10.68 10.10 -19.78
N ASN A 60 11.36 10.98 -20.52
CA ASN A 60 12.41 11.86 -20.00
C ASN A 60 11.90 13.25 -19.58
N SER A 61 10.61 13.54 -19.79
CA SER A 61 10.00 14.83 -19.49
C SER A 61 9.41 14.87 -18.09
N ARG A 62 9.29 16.07 -17.53
CA ARG A 62 8.75 16.29 -16.19
C ARG A 62 7.24 16.47 -16.23
N TYR A 63 6.79 17.26 -17.19
CA TYR A 63 5.38 17.51 -17.46
C TYR A 63 5.05 17.10 -18.88
N MET A 64 3.84 16.61 -19.07
CA MET A 64 3.22 16.45 -20.37
C MET A 64 1.99 17.34 -20.43
N ILE A 65 1.98 18.29 -21.35
CA ILE A 65 0.80 19.07 -21.69
C ILE A 65 0.16 18.43 -22.91
N CYS A 66 -1.06 17.95 -22.75
CA CYS A 66 -1.87 17.40 -23.82
C CYS A 66 -2.91 18.43 -24.26
N LEU A 67 -2.90 18.82 -25.54
CA LEU A 67 -3.91 19.71 -26.13
C LEU A 67 -4.85 18.87 -26.99
N LEU A 68 -6.12 18.83 -26.59
CA LEU A 68 -7.18 18.07 -27.22
C LEU A 68 -8.16 19.05 -27.90
N GLY A 69 -8.19 19.01 -29.22
CA GLY A 69 -9.03 19.84 -30.09
C GLY A 69 -10.01 19.01 -30.89
N GLN A 70 -10.35 19.42 -32.10
CA GLN A 70 -11.22 18.64 -32.99
C GLN A 70 -10.50 17.41 -33.55
N ASN A 71 -9.17 17.49 -33.67
CA ASN A 71 -8.34 16.44 -34.24
C ASN A 71 -7.41 15.84 -33.17
N ILE A 72 -7.49 14.52 -32.96
CA ILE A 72 -6.63 13.78 -32.02
C ILE A 72 -5.35 13.23 -32.67
N GLY A 73 -5.08 13.61 -33.93
CA GLY A 73 -3.88 13.22 -34.67
C GLY A 73 -3.99 11.85 -35.34
N SER A 74 -2.84 11.31 -35.76
CA SER A 74 -2.75 10.05 -36.50
C SER A 74 -2.95 8.82 -35.60
N GLU A 75 -3.60 7.79 -36.13
CA GLU A 75 -3.70 6.46 -35.51
C GLU A 75 -2.43 5.62 -35.79
N ALA A 76 -1.96 4.90 -34.78
CA ALA A 76 -0.91 3.90 -34.90
C ALA A 76 -1.49 2.56 -35.38
N GLU A 77 -0.62 1.63 -35.78
CA GLU A 77 -0.99 0.27 -36.20
C GLU A 77 -1.75 -0.52 -35.12
N SER A 78 -1.62 -0.12 -33.85
CA SER A 78 -2.30 -0.71 -32.69
C SER A 78 -3.76 -0.25 -32.51
N GLY A 79 -4.27 0.64 -33.38
CA GLY A 79 -5.61 1.23 -33.26
C GLY A 79 -5.74 2.29 -32.14
N LYS A 80 -4.62 2.67 -31.52
CA LYS A 80 -4.52 3.83 -30.61
C LYS A 80 -3.88 5.00 -31.34
N THR A 81 -4.27 6.22 -30.99
CA THR A 81 -3.62 7.44 -31.45
C THR A 81 -2.24 7.64 -30.83
N TYR A 82 -1.40 8.45 -31.49
CA TYR A 82 -0.09 8.80 -30.92
C TYR A 82 -0.23 9.52 -29.57
N ILE A 83 -1.26 10.37 -29.41
CA ILE A 83 -1.55 11.05 -28.14
C ILE A 83 -1.87 10.04 -27.04
N GLU A 84 -2.68 9.00 -27.33
CA GLU A 84 -2.96 7.94 -26.35
C GLU A 84 -1.69 7.19 -25.94
N LEU A 85 -0.82 6.85 -26.90
CA LEU A 85 0.44 6.15 -26.61
C LEU A 85 1.42 7.04 -25.81
N GLU A 86 1.44 8.34 -26.07
CA GLU A 86 2.21 9.31 -25.29
C GLU A 86 1.67 9.46 -23.86
N ILE A 87 0.34 9.50 -23.67
CA ILE A 87 -0.27 9.50 -22.34
C ILE A 87 0.08 8.22 -21.58
N GLU A 88 -0.01 7.06 -22.22
CA GLU A 88 0.35 5.78 -21.60
C GLU A 88 1.82 5.77 -21.18
N ALA A 89 2.73 6.19 -22.06
CA ALA A 89 4.15 6.30 -21.74
C ALA A 89 4.43 7.31 -20.62
N ALA A 90 3.70 8.43 -20.57
CA ALA A 90 3.78 9.42 -19.48
C ALA A 90 3.37 8.81 -18.14
N LEU A 91 2.24 8.10 -18.11
CA LEU A 91 1.75 7.45 -16.90
C LEU A 91 2.67 6.32 -16.42
N GLU A 92 3.23 5.54 -17.35
CA GLU A 92 4.26 4.53 -17.05
C GLU A 92 5.51 5.16 -16.42
N ALA A 93 5.96 6.28 -16.97
CA ALA A 93 7.16 7.01 -16.53
C ALA A 93 6.95 8.01 -15.38
N ASP A 94 5.73 8.14 -14.84
CA ASP A 94 5.39 9.06 -13.73
C ASP A 94 5.46 10.56 -14.08
N VAL A 95 5.25 10.87 -15.35
CA VAL A 95 5.20 12.23 -15.86
C VAL A 95 3.85 12.84 -15.47
N ASP A 96 3.86 14.09 -14.99
CA ASP A 96 2.63 14.80 -14.65
C ASP A 96 1.89 15.25 -15.92
N VAL A 97 0.69 14.71 -16.13
CA VAL A 97 -0.12 14.99 -17.32
C VAL A 97 -1.18 16.05 -17.05
N PHE A 98 -1.15 17.14 -17.82
CA PHE A 98 -2.19 18.15 -17.90
C PHE A 98 -2.86 18.09 -19.27
N ALA A 99 -4.10 17.64 -19.31
CA ALA A 99 -4.90 17.61 -20.53
C ALA A 99 -5.82 18.83 -20.60
N PHE A 100 -5.79 19.55 -21.73
CA PHE A 100 -6.64 20.71 -21.96
C PHE A 100 -7.53 20.46 -23.18
N LEU A 101 -8.83 20.53 -22.96
CA LEU A 101 -9.85 20.57 -24.02
C LEU A 101 -9.93 22.02 -24.51
N VAL A 102 -9.44 22.29 -25.72
CA VAL A 102 -9.27 23.66 -26.25
C VAL A 102 -10.19 23.87 -27.44
N GLY A 103 -11.07 24.87 -27.34
CA GLY A 103 -12.00 25.24 -28.41
C GLY A 103 -13.40 25.60 -27.88
N PRO A 104 -14.15 26.47 -28.57
CA PRO A 104 -15.48 26.93 -28.15
C PRO A 104 -16.51 25.80 -28.03
N GLU A 105 -16.33 24.70 -28.76
CA GLU A 105 -17.15 23.50 -28.69
C GLU A 105 -17.14 22.83 -27.31
N TYR A 106 -16.15 23.12 -26.47
CA TYR A 106 -15.99 22.53 -25.13
C TYR A 106 -16.63 23.35 -24.01
N ASP A 107 -17.43 24.38 -24.32
CA ASP A 107 -18.21 25.14 -23.34
C ASP A 107 -19.20 24.25 -22.56
N THR A 108 -19.63 23.13 -23.16
CA THR A 108 -20.37 22.07 -22.47
C THR A 108 -19.77 20.70 -22.80
N LEU A 109 -19.51 19.88 -21.77
CA LEU A 109 -18.95 18.52 -21.90
C LEU A 109 -19.78 17.59 -22.82
N GLY A 110 -21.05 17.90 -23.05
CA GLY A 110 -21.95 17.15 -23.93
C GLY A 110 -21.55 17.21 -25.42
N ASN A 111 -20.82 18.24 -25.85
CA ASN A 111 -20.50 18.50 -27.26
C ASN A 111 -19.12 17.95 -27.70
N MET A 112 -18.49 17.11 -26.88
CA MET A 112 -17.17 16.55 -27.17
C MET A 112 -17.19 15.63 -28.42
N PRO A 113 -16.27 15.83 -29.40
CA PRO A 113 -16.14 14.94 -30.55
C PRO A 113 -15.94 13.47 -30.12
N PRO A 114 -16.50 12.47 -30.83
CA PRO A 114 -16.41 11.06 -30.44
C PRO A 114 -14.97 10.55 -30.24
N ALA A 115 -14.04 11.05 -31.06
CA ALA A 115 -12.64 10.70 -31.00
C ALA A 115 -11.97 11.23 -29.71
N VAL A 116 -12.30 12.46 -29.31
CA VAL A 116 -11.81 13.08 -28.06
C VAL A 116 -12.47 12.46 -26.84
N ARG A 117 -13.77 12.12 -26.93
CA ARG A 117 -14.52 11.42 -25.88
C ARG A 117 -13.87 10.09 -25.52
N ARG A 118 -13.43 9.32 -26.53
CA ARG A 118 -12.69 8.07 -26.32
C ARG A 118 -11.41 8.28 -25.51
N VAL A 119 -10.65 9.33 -25.80
CA VAL A 119 -9.41 9.64 -25.06
C VAL A 119 -9.76 10.10 -23.65
N TYR A 120 -10.71 11.03 -23.51
CA TYR A 120 -11.16 11.59 -22.22
C TYR A 120 -11.65 10.51 -21.25
N GLU A 121 -12.49 9.56 -21.71
CA GLU A 121 -13.00 8.45 -20.88
C GLU A 121 -11.91 7.46 -20.44
N ARG A 122 -10.76 7.44 -21.14
CA ARG A 122 -9.60 6.60 -20.81
C ARG A 122 -8.56 7.31 -19.95
N LEU A 123 -8.67 8.63 -19.77
CA LEU A 123 -7.75 9.35 -18.89
C LEU A 123 -7.95 8.84 -17.47
N SER A 124 -6.87 8.32 -16.88
CA SER A 124 -6.84 7.99 -15.46
C SER A 124 -7.14 9.24 -14.64
N ASP A 125 -7.76 9.08 -13.48
CA ASP A 125 -8.07 10.19 -12.59
C ASP A 125 -6.84 10.95 -12.05
N CYS A 126 -5.62 10.45 -12.30
CA CYS A 126 -4.37 11.16 -12.00
C CYS A 126 -4.02 12.24 -13.04
N VAL A 127 -4.75 12.30 -14.16
CA VAL A 127 -4.60 13.35 -15.18
C VAL A 127 -5.42 14.58 -14.79
N THR A 128 -4.78 15.74 -14.80
CA THR A 128 -5.50 17.00 -14.54
C THR A 128 -6.13 17.49 -15.84
N ILE A 129 -7.46 17.60 -15.86
CA ILE A 129 -8.20 18.02 -17.06
C ILE A 129 -8.69 19.47 -16.91
N GLY A 130 -8.37 20.32 -17.88
CA GLY A 130 -8.87 21.69 -17.99
C GLY A 130 -9.74 21.88 -19.24
N GLN A 131 -10.76 22.73 -19.14
CA GLN A 131 -11.59 23.15 -20.28
C GLN A 131 -11.30 24.61 -20.60
N LEU A 132 -10.96 24.89 -21.85
CA LEU A 132 -10.63 26.22 -22.35
C LEU A 132 -11.55 26.54 -23.54
N ALA A 133 -12.78 26.96 -23.22
CA ALA A 133 -13.82 27.30 -24.18
C ALA A 133 -13.58 28.67 -24.85
N THR A 134 -12.43 28.84 -25.50
CA THR A 134 -12.06 30.07 -26.20
C THR A 134 -11.11 29.79 -27.36
N ASN A 135 -11.21 30.62 -28.39
CA ASN A 135 -10.25 30.66 -29.51
C ASN A 135 -9.12 31.68 -29.30
N ASP A 136 -9.16 32.44 -28.19
CA ASP A 136 -8.11 33.41 -27.88
C ASP A 136 -6.84 32.71 -27.41
N SER A 137 -5.86 32.59 -28.32
CA SER A 137 -4.56 31.98 -28.06
C SER A 137 -3.83 32.58 -26.85
N GLU A 138 -3.98 33.88 -26.59
CA GLU A 138 -3.35 34.53 -25.44
C GLU A 138 -4.03 34.11 -24.13
N SER A 139 -5.36 34.06 -24.13
CA SER A 139 -6.11 33.54 -22.99
C SER A 139 -5.80 32.07 -22.71
N VAL A 140 -5.72 31.23 -23.76
CA VAL A 140 -5.35 29.80 -23.62
C VAL A 140 -3.92 29.67 -23.08
N ALA A 141 -2.96 30.37 -23.68
CA ALA A 141 -1.57 30.33 -23.22
C ALA A 141 -1.43 30.79 -21.77
N ARG A 142 -2.13 31.85 -21.39
CA ARG A 142 -2.16 32.33 -20.01
C ARG A 142 -2.74 31.31 -19.06
N GLN A 143 -3.85 30.67 -19.39
CA GLN A 143 -4.49 29.70 -18.52
C GLN A 143 -3.63 28.44 -18.34
N ILE A 144 -3.00 27.94 -19.40
CA ILE A 144 -2.09 26.79 -19.32
C ILE A 144 -0.85 27.12 -18.50
N THR A 145 -0.19 28.26 -18.75
CA THR A 145 0.97 28.69 -17.96
C THR A 145 0.59 28.89 -16.50
N ASN A 146 -0.54 29.56 -16.23
CA ASN A 146 -1.01 29.77 -14.86
C ASN A 146 -1.25 28.44 -14.16
N LYS A 147 -1.86 27.45 -14.84
CA LYS A 147 -2.15 26.13 -14.27
C LYS A 147 -0.87 25.38 -13.87
N LEU A 148 0.18 25.45 -14.68
CA LEU A 148 1.48 24.86 -14.32
C LEU A 148 2.14 25.59 -13.16
N GLU A 149 2.12 26.91 -13.17
CA GLU A 149 2.66 27.67 -12.05
C GLU A 149 1.86 27.40 -10.77
N ASP A 150 0.53 27.30 -10.85
CA ASP A 150 -0.33 26.97 -9.72
C ASP A 150 0.02 25.59 -9.15
N ASP A 151 0.31 24.59 -10.00
CA ASP A 151 0.81 23.29 -9.55
C ASP A 151 2.13 23.42 -8.76
N VAL A 152 3.09 24.20 -9.29
CA VAL A 152 4.35 24.49 -8.59
C VAL A 152 4.08 25.16 -7.23
N TRP A 153 3.19 26.15 -7.17
CA TRP A 153 2.86 26.86 -5.92
C TRP A 153 2.07 26.00 -4.93
N GLN A 154 1.25 25.05 -5.41
CA GLN A 154 0.56 24.10 -4.54
C GLN A 154 1.53 23.16 -3.83
N THR A 155 2.71 22.86 -4.41
CA THR A 155 3.81 22.18 -3.67
C THR A 155 4.34 22.97 -2.48
N LEU A 156 3.95 24.24 -2.36
CA LEU A 156 4.31 25.14 -1.26
C LEU A 156 3.16 25.38 -0.29
N GLY A 157 1.99 24.77 -0.52
CA GLY A 157 0.80 24.96 0.30
C GLY A 157 0.00 26.24 0.00
N GLU A 158 0.19 26.87 -1.16
CA GLU A 158 -0.64 28.01 -1.61
C GLU A 158 -1.61 27.60 -2.73
N GLU A 159 -2.90 27.90 -2.54
CA GLU A 159 -3.91 27.79 -3.61
C GLU A 159 -3.97 29.04 -4.51
N GLU A 160 -3.33 30.13 -4.11
CA GLU A 160 -3.27 31.42 -4.81
C GLU A 160 -1.85 31.97 -4.81
N LYS A 161 -1.40 32.44 -5.98
CA LYS A 161 -0.17 33.21 -6.07
C LYS A 161 -0.36 34.49 -5.28
N LEU A 162 0.47 34.70 -4.28
CA LEU A 162 0.63 36.00 -3.65
C LEU A 162 1.16 36.97 -4.72
N THR A 163 0.25 37.54 -5.51
CA THR A 163 0.57 38.73 -6.28
C THR A 163 0.86 39.81 -5.25
N LEU A 164 2.07 40.36 -5.27
CA LEU A 164 2.47 41.57 -4.53
C LEU A 164 1.62 42.82 -4.88
N ALA A 165 0.45 42.65 -5.53
CA ALA A 165 -0.38 43.70 -6.08
C ALA A 165 -1.45 44.15 -5.07
N SER A 166 -1.18 45.29 -4.43
CA SER A 166 -2.08 46.41 -4.06
C SER A 166 -3.48 46.19 -3.45
N ASP A 167 -4.01 44.97 -3.26
CA ASP A 167 -5.26 44.75 -2.53
C ASP A 167 -4.99 44.87 -1.03
N LEU A 168 -5.35 46.01 -0.45
CA LEU A 168 -5.12 46.31 0.96
C LEU A 168 -6.07 45.53 1.88
N LEU A 169 -7.05 44.82 1.33
CA LEU A 169 -7.91 43.91 2.09
C LEU A 169 -7.30 42.53 2.29
N ASP A 170 -6.21 42.19 1.60
CA ASP A 170 -5.67 40.85 1.75
C ASP A 170 -5.04 40.67 3.13
N VAL A 171 -5.42 39.58 3.81
CA VAL A 171 -4.79 39.13 5.05
C VAL A 171 -4.10 37.83 4.69
N SER A 172 -2.76 37.85 4.73
CA SER A 172 -1.95 36.77 4.18
C SER A 172 -2.38 35.41 4.74
N GLY A 173 -2.82 34.51 3.86
CA GLY A 173 -3.33 33.17 4.21
C GLY A 173 -4.85 33.06 4.40
N PHE A 174 -5.62 34.14 4.26
CA PHE A 174 -7.07 34.16 4.45
C PHE A 174 -7.81 34.89 3.31
N PRO A 175 -7.88 34.28 2.11
CA PRO A 175 -8.50 34.94 0.97
C PRO A 175 -10.00 35.17 1.17
N ARG A 176 -10.44 36.41 0.96
CA ARG A 176 -11.85 36.84 1.15
C ARG A 176 -12.89 36.07 0.32
N HIS A 177 -12.46 35.41 -0.76
CA HIS A 177 -13.36 34.73 -1.69
C HIS A 177 -13.45 33.21 -1.46
N ARG A 178 -12.70 32.66 -0.51
CA ARG A 178 -12.79 31.24 -0.10
C ARG A 178 -13.17 31.06 1.38
N LEU A 179 -13.86 32.03 1.96
CA LEU A 179 -14.27 31.98 3.37
C LEU A 179 -15.17 30.77 3.68
N ASP A 180 -15.89 30.27 2.69
CA ASP A 180 -16.75 29.09 2.77
C ASP A 180 -15.98 27.79 3.04
N ARG A 181 -14.70 27.72 2.66
CA ARG A 181 -13.82 26.57 2.88
C ARG A 181 -13.17 26.54 4.26
N LEU A 182 -13.32 27.60 5.05
CA LEU A 182 -12.67 27.73 6.36
C LEU A 182 -13.56 27.17 7.48
N PRO A 183 -12.96 26.70 8.60
CA PRO A 183 -13.72 26.29 9.78
C PRO A 183 -14.69 27.38 10.24
N ASP A 184 -15.87 26.98 10.73
CA ASP A 184 -16.95 27.89 11.09
C ASP A 184 -16.53 29.00 12.08
N SER A 185 -15.68 28.66 13.05
CA SER A 185 -15.12 29.61 14.01
C SER A 185 -14.31 30.72 13.32
N ILE A 186 -13.44 30.34 12.39
CA ILE A 186 -12.57 31.25 11.62
C ILE A 186 -13.39 32.05 10.60
N ARG A 187 -14.31 31.39 9.91
CA ARG A 187 -15.22 32.05 8.96
C ARG A 187 -16.03 33.15 9.63
N LYS A 188 -16.60 32.90 10.82
CA LYS A 188 -17.36 33.92 11.58
C LYS A 188 -16.49 35.12 11.96
N GLN A 189 -15.26 34.87 12.39
CA GLN A 189 -14.28 35.91 12.71
C GLN A 189 -13.95 36.76 11.47
N LEU A 190 -13.53 36.14 10.37
CA LEU A 190 -13.17 36.84 9.13
C LEU A 190 -14.35 37.58 8.50
N THR A 191 -15.58 37.08 8.68
CA THR A 191 -16.80 37.77 8.22
C THR A 191 -16.93 39.16 8.85
N ARG A 192 -16.48 39.36 10.09
CA ARG A 192 -16.54 40.67 10.78
C ARG A 192 -15.65 41.73 10.15
N ILE A 193 -14.56 41.33 9.50
CA ILE A 193 -13.61 42.25 8.84
C ILE A 193 -13.83 42.32 7.32
N TYR A 194 -14.45 41.30 6.72
CA TYR A 194 -14.73 41.27 5.27
C TYR A 194 -16.15 41.63 4.85
N ARG A 195 -17.11 41.73 5.79
CA ARG A 195 -18.49 42.15 5.48
C ARG A 195 -18.84 43.44 6.22
N PRO A 196 -18.67 44.62 5.59
CA PRO A 196 -18.98 45.92 6.20
C PRO A 196 -20.46 46.16 6.53
N GLY A 197 -21.37 45.27 6.09
CA GLY A 197 -22.83 45.43 6.16
C GLY A 197 -23.40 46.10 4.90
N THR A 198 -24.66 45.82 4.55
CA THR A 198 -25.33 46.43 3.39
C THR A 198 -26.25 47.58 3.83
N PRO A 199 -26.22 48.76 3.17
CA PRO A 199 -27.07 49.90 3.53
C PRO A 199 -28.56 49.56 3.47
N ASP A 200 -28.97 48.80 2.45
CA ASP A 200 -30.37 48.48 2.14
C ASP A 200 -31.05 47.58 3.19
N ASN A 201 -30.27 46.91 4.06
CA ASN A 201 -30.78 46.00 5.09
C ASN A 201 -30.85 46.66 6.48
N THR A 202 -30.67 47.97 6.59
CA THR A 202 -30.63 48.67 7.88
C THR A 202 -31.95 49.36 8.20
N SER A 203 -32.37 49.31 9.48
CA SER A 203 -33.65 49.84 9.93
C SER A 203 -33.65 51.35 10.21
N SER A 204 -32.51 52.03 10.08
CA SER A 204 -32.34 53.45 10.43
C SER A 204 -31.43 54.18 9.42
N PRO A 205 -31.75 55.43 9.05
CA PRO A 205 -30.92 56.25 8.15
C PRO A 205 -29.47 56.41 8.63
N LEU A 206 -29.24 56.57 9.93
CA LEU A 206 -27.88 56.68 10.50
C LEU A 206 -27.08 55.37 10.35
N ALA A 207 -27.76 54.23 10.47
CA ALA A 207 -27.13 52.93 10.26
C ALA A 207 -26.82 52.68 8.78
N ALA A 208 -27.68 53.16 7.88
CA ALA A 208 -27.44 53.14 6.44
C ALA A 208 -26.20 53.97 6.05
N ASP A 209 -26.06 55.18 6.61
CA ASP A 209 -24.90 56.05 6.36
C ASP A 209 -23.59 55.45 6.86
N LEU A 210 -23.59 54.84 8.06
CA LEU A 210 -22.43 54.11 8.57
C LEU A 210 -22.07 52.92 7.67
N ALA A 211 -23.06 52.10 7.29
CA ALA A 211 -22.87 50.97 6.38
C ALA A 211 -22.32 51.43 5.01
N GLN A 212 -22.84 52.53 4.48
CA GLN A 212 -22.37 53.11 3.22
C GLN A 212 -20.91 53.56 3.30
N ARG A 213 -20.49 54.20 4.40
CA ARG A 213 -19.10 54.63 4.61
C ARG A 213 -18.15 53.45 4.73
N LYS A 214 -18.57 52.40 5.45
CA LYS A 214 -17.81 51.14 5.51
C LYS A 214 -17.71 50.47 4.15
N GLN A 215 -18.78 50.51 3.35
CA GLN A 215 -18.77 49.98 1.98
C GLN A 215 -17.82 50.76 1.07
N TRP A 216 -17.79 52.10 1.15
CA TRP A 216 -16.83 52.91 0.41
C TRP A 216 -15.38 52.68 0.86
N ALA A 217 -15.15 52.53 2.16
CA ALA A 217 -13.84 52.17 2.69
C ALA A 217 -13.41 50.79 2.17
N TYR A 218 -14.30 49.80 2.24
CA TYR A 218 -14.06 48.45 1.73
C TYR A 218 -13.68 48.47 0.25
N GLN A 219 -14.49 49.12 -0.60
CA GLN A 219 -14.18 49.29 -2.03
C GLN A 219 -12.84 50.00 -2.26
N SER A 220 -12.55 51.05 -1.47
CA SER A 220 -11.27 51.75 -1.55
C SER A 220 -10.10 50.83 -1.24
N LEU A 221 -10.22 49.96 -0.24
CA LEU A 221 -9.20 48.97 0.09
C LEU A 221 -9.05 47.90 -1.00
N THR A 222 -10.16 47.43 -1.58
CA THR A 222 -10.16 46.50 -2.73
C THR A 222 -9.40 47.06 -3.92
N TYR A 223 -9.55 48.36 -4.19
CA TYR A 223 -8.89 49.04 -5.31
C TYR A 223 -7.49 49.59 -4.95
N GLY A 224 -6.97 49.34 -3.75
CA GLY A 224 -5.67 49.84 -3.30
C GLY A 224 -5.60 51.34 -3.04
N HIS A 225 -6.75 52.02 -2.92
CA HIS A 225 -6.85 53.45 -2.63
C HIS A 225 -6.70 53.74 -1.13
N GLN A 226 -5.49 53.59 -0.60
CA GLN A 226 -5.18 53.71 0.84
C GLN A 226 -5.74 54.98 1.50
N GLU A 227 -5.44 56.16 0.94
CA GLU A 227 -5.85 57.44 1.52
C GLU A 227 -7.38 57.61 1.60
N GLN A 228 -8.08 57.14 0.56
CA GLN A 228 -9.53 57.22 0.51
C GLN A 228 -10.17 56.22 1.49
N ALA A 229 -9.56 55.05 1.69
CA ALA A 229 -9.96 54.12 2.73
C ALA A 229 -9.79 54.74 4.13
N LEU A 230 -8.60 55.28 4.44
CA LEU A 230 -8.31 55.94 5.72
C LEU A 230 -9.34 57.04 6.02
N LYS A 231 -9.59 57.92 5.04
CA LYS A 231 -10.55 59.02 5.18
C LYS A 231 -11.97 58.53 5.49
N ASN A 232 -12.45 57.49 4.78
CA ASN A 232 -13.80 56.96 5.00
C ASN A 232 -13.93 56.27 6.37
N LEU A 233 -12.92 55.49 6.78
CA LEU A 233 -12.90 54.81 8.08
C LEU A 233 -12.81 55.80 9.25
N GLN A 234 -11.94 56.81 9.16
CA GLN A 234 -11.83 57.85 10.18
C GLN A 234 -13.14 58.63 10.33
N LYS A 235 -13.79 58.97 9.21
CA LYS A 235 -15.09 59.65 9.27
C LYS A 235 -16.18 58.76 9.87
N ALA A 236 -16.16 57.46 9.59
CA ALA A 236 -17.09 56.51 10.21
C ALA A 236 -16.95 56.55 11.75
N ILE A 237 -15.72 56.49 12.27
CA ILE A 237 -15.48 56.59 13.72
C ILE A 237 -15.87 57.97 14.27
N LYS A 238 -15.51 59.05 13.57
CA LYS A 238 -15.78 60.42 14.04
C LYS A 238 -17.27 60.74 14.14
N GLU A 239 -18.07 60.25 13.20
CA GLU A 239 -19.49 60.59 13.10
C GLU A 239 -20.39 59.60 13.85
N PHE A 240 -19.98 58.33 13.98
CA PHE A 240 -20.83 57.25 14.50
C PHE A 240 -20.24 56.50 15.70
N GLY A 241 -19.02 56.83 16.12
CA GLY A 241 -18.29 56.16 17.19
C GLY A 241 -17.46 54.97 16.71
N SER A 242 -16.61 54.46 17.60
CA SER A 242 -15.72 53.34 17.31
C SER A 242 -16.50 52.05 17.09
N ASP A 243 -16.22 51.37 15.98
CA ASP A 243 -16.80 50.06 15.66
C ASP A 243 -15.70 49.08 15.24
N PHE A 244 -15.98 47.78 15.35
CA PHE A 244 -15.02 46.72 15.11
C PHE A 244 -14.35 46.80 13.72
N PHE A 245 -15.13 46.97 12.66
CA PHE A 245 -14.64 47.00 11.29
C PHE A 245 -13.70 48.19 11.08
N SER A 246 -14.12 49.37 11.53
CA SER A 246 -13.34 50.59 11.34
C SER A 246 -12.05 50.58 12.17
N CYS A 247 -12.13 50.17 13.44
CA CYS A 247 -10.95 50.06 14.31
C CYS A 247 -9.93 49.04 13.79
N PHE A 248 -10.39 47.88 13.30
CA PHE A 248 -9.52 46.86 12.73
C PHE A 248 -8.73 47.39 11.52
N TRP A 249 -9.42 47.92 10.52
CA TRP A 249 -8.76 48.37 9.29
C TRP A 249 -7.91 49.62 9.52
N LEU A 250 -8.30 50.55 10.39
CA LEU A 250 -7.46 51.69 10.74
C LEU A 250 -6.19 51.26 11.46
N SER A 251 -6.29 50.35 12.44
CA SER A 251 -5.12 49.82 13.15
C SER A 251 -4.14 49.17 12.18
N ARG A 252 -4.64 48.30 11.28
CA ARG A 252 -3.84 47.64 10.25
C ARG A 252 -3.17 48.62 9.29
N LEU A 253 -3.93 49.53 8.70
CA LEU A 253 -3.41 50.47 7.70
C LEU A 253 -2.30 51.34 8.28
N TYR A 254 -2.48 51.82 9.51
CA TYR A 254 -1.46 52.60 10.18
C TYR A 254 -0.25 51.79 10.62
N ALA A 255 -0.43 50.53 11.05
CA ALA A 255 0.68 49.65 11.40
C ALA A 255 1.53 49.29 10.18
N LEU A 256 0.92 49.02 9.04
CA LEU A 256 1.61 48.50 7.86
C LEU A 256 2.13 49.60 6.92
N HIS A 257 1.36 50.68 6.75
CA HIS A 257 1.64 51.73 5.78
C HIS A 257 1.89 53.10 6.41
N GLY A 258 1.93 53.17 7.75
CA GLY A 258 2.27 54.38 8.48
C GLY A 258 3.73 54.78 8.26
N THR A 259 3.97 56.03 7.86
CA THR A 259 5.32 56.60 7.64
C THR A 259 5.76 57.57 8.73
N ARG A 260 4.90 57.88 9.70
CA ARG A 260 5.12 58.86 10.76
C ARG A 260 4.76 58.28 12.11
N GLU A 261 5.38 58.81 13.17
CA GLU A 261 5.12 58.37 14.54
C GLU A 261 3.64 58.52 14.95
N GLU A 262 2.98 59.58 14.49
CA GLU A 262 1.55 59.81 14.71
C GLU A 262 0.68 58.67 14.17
N HIS A 263 1.07 58.07 13.05
CA HIS A 263 0.35 56.93 12.46
C HIS A 263 0.48 55.71 13.37
N TRP A 264 1.68 55.39 13.84
CA TRP A 264 1.89 54.24 14.72
C TRP A 264 1.22 54.42 16.09
N ARG A 265 1.19 55.64 16.63
CA ARG A 265 0.39 55.96 17.84
C ARG A 265 -1.11 55.79 17.59
N SER A 266 -1.60 56.22 16.43
CA SER A 266 -3.01 56.02 16.05
C SER A 266 -3.35 54.54 15.91
N SER A 267 -2.44 53.74 15.33
CA SER A 267 -2.59 52.28 15.23
C SER A 267 -2.79 51.63 16.61
N HIS A 268 -2.01 52.05 17.61
CA HIS A 268 -2.12 51.60 18.99
C HIS A 268 -3.50 51.91 19.59
N GLN A 269 -3.95 53.16 19.48
CA GLN A 269 -5.24 53.58 20.02
C GLN A 269 -6.41 52.79 19.43
N TYR A 270 -6.38 52.55 18.12
CA TYR A 270 -7.41 51.74 17.47
C TYR A 270 -7.32 50.26 17.84
N ALA A 271 -6.11 49.73 18.04
CA ALA A 271 -5.91 48.36 18.48
C ALA A 271 -6.37 48.13 19.93
N GLU A 272 -6.11 49.04 20.87
CA GLU A 272 -6.63 48.96 22.25
C GLU A 272 -8.16 49.06 22.30
N THR A 273 -8.74 49.83 21.37
CA THR A 273 -10.19 49.91 21.22
C THR A 273 -10.76 48.62 20.63
N LEU A 274 -10.04 48.01 19.68
CA LEU A 274 -10.39 46.73 19.06
C LEU A 274 -10.35 45.59 20.09
N GLU A 275 -9.35 45.57 20.97
CA GLU A 275 -9.18 44.56 22.03
C GLU A 275 -10.44 44.43 22.90
N LYS A 276 -11.04 45.55 23.27
CA LYS A 276 -12.30 45.60 24.07
C LYS A 276 -13.52 45.04 23.35
N MET A 277 -13.43 44.86 22.02
CA MET A 277 -14.50 44.34 21.17
C MET A 277 -14.22 42.89 20.73
N LEU A 278 -13.08 42.32 21.10
CA LEU A 278 -12.76 40.92 20.91
C LEU A 278 -13.42 40.07 22.00
N LYS A 279 -13.79 38.86 21.63
CA LYS A 279 -14.26 37.83 22.54
C LYS A 279 -13.13 36.82 22.78
N ASP A 280 -13.18 36.12 23.91
CA ASP A 280 -12.20 35.09 24.25
C ASP A 280 -12.10 33.98 23.18
N GLU A 281 -13.18 33.72 22.44
CA GLU A 281 -13.26 32.75 21.34
C GLU A 281 -12.65 33.25 20.00
N ASP A 282 -12.29 34.54 19.88
CA ASP A 282 -11.82 35.18 18.64
C ASP A 282 -10.31 34.98 18.38
N THR A 283 -9.81 33.74 18.40
CA THR A 283 -8.38 33.43 18.33
C THR A 283 -7.60 34.08 17.17
N LEU A 284 -8.14 34.07 15.94
CA LEU A 284 -7.50 34.67 14.77
C LEU A 284 -7.51 36.20 14.82
N LEU A 285 -8.65 36.82 15.16
CA LEU A 285 -8.72 38.28 15.24
C LEU A 285 -7.86 38.83 16.37
N THR A 286 -7.74 38.11 17.49
CA THR A 286 -6.78 38.40 18.56
C THR A 286 -5.35 38.36 18.05
N SER A 287 -4.97 37.33 17.30
CA SER A 287 -3.64 37.27 16.67
C SER A 287 -3.37 38.44 15.73
N LEU A 288 -4.32 38.76 14.83
CA LEU A 288 -4.16 39.87 13.88
C LEU A 288 -4.03 41.23 14.60
N HIS A 289 -4.86 41.46 15.63
CA HIS A 289 -4.78 42.63 16.50
C HIS A 289 -3.39 42.76 17.16
N LEU A 290 -2.91 41.70 17.81
CA LEU A 290 -1.61 41.68 18.48
C LEU A 290 -0.47 41.88 17.48
N THR A 291 -0.62 41.36 16.25
CA THR A 291 0.32 41.56 15.15
C THR A 291 0.42 43.03 14.75
N HIS A 292 -0.71 43.75 14.67
CA HIS A 292 -0.72 45.19 14.36
C HIS A 292 -0.04 46.00 15.46
N LEU A 293 -0.34 45.69 16.73
CA LEU A 293 0.32 46.31 17.88
C LEU A 293 1.84 46.06 17.89
N GLY A 294 2.25 44.79 17.74
CA GLY A 294 3.65 44.41 17.70
C GLY A 294 4.40 45.14 16.59
N ARG A 295 3.77 45.29 15.42
CA ARG A 295 4.32 46.06 14.30
C ARG A 295 4.47 47.55 14.62
N ALA A 296 3.46 48.16 15.24
CA ALA A 296 3.54 49.56 15.66
C ALA A 296 4.67 49.81 16.68
N TYR A 297 4.82 48.92 17.67
CA TYR A 297 5.92 48.99 18.65
C TYR A 297 7.30 48.78 18.01
N CYS A 298 7.40 47.90 17.01
CA CYS A 298 8.63 47.71 16.24
C CYS A 298 9.09 49.03 15.58
N PHE A 299 8.18 49.80 14.98
CA PHE A 299 8.53 51.10 14.39
C PHE A 299 8.86 52.19 15.43
N GLN A 300 8.32 52.06 16.65
CA GLN A 300 8.70 52.89 17.79
C GLN A 300 10.02 52.45 18.46
N LYS A 301 10.66 51.40 17.94
CA LYS A 301 11.91 50.80 18.45
C LYS A 301 11.80 50.19 19.85
N ASP A 302 10.59 49.88 20.32
CA ASP A 302 10.38 49.06 21.51
C ASP A 302 10.32 47.58 21.11
N PHE A 303 11.50 47.02 20.83
CA PHE A 303 11.60 45.67 20.29
C PHE A 303 11.20 44.58 21.29
N ALA A 304 11.38 44.82 22.60
CA ALA A 304 10.99 43.84 23.62
C ALA A 304 9.47 43.71 23.72
N LYS A 305 8.75 44.84 23.67
CA LYS A 305 7.28 44.81 23.64
C LYS A 305 6.76 44.23 22.32
N ALA A 306 7.40 44.57 21.20
CA ALA A 306 7.07 44.00 19.89
C ALA A 306 7.23 42.46 19.86
N GLU A 307 8.36 41.93 20.34
CA GLU A 307 8.61 40.48 20.46
C GLU A 307 7.52 39.80 21.31
N SER A 308 7.24 40.34 22.50
CA SER A 308 6.23 39.77 23.40
C SER A 308 4.83 39.71 22.77
N LEU A 309 4.41 40.76 22.07
CA LEU A 309 3.09 40.81 21.43
C LEU A 309 3.00 39.87 20.22
N LEU A 310 4.07 39.77 19.43
CA LEU A 310 4.10 38.88 18.27
C LEU A 310 4.15 37.40 18.68
N LEU A 311 4.83 37.06 19.77
CA LEU A 311 4.78 35.72 20.35
C LEU A 311 3.37 35.38 20.85
N GLN A 312 2.69 36.29 21.56
CA GLN A 312 1.30 36.11 21.97
C GLN A 312 0.35 35.99 20.78
N ALA A 313 0.61 36.73 19.69
CA ALA A 313 -0.14 36.60 18.45
C ALA A 313 -0.02 35.19 17.87
N ILE A 314 1.21 34.66 17.80
CA ILE A 314 1.50 33.30 17.30
C ILE A 314 0.84 32.23 18.18
N GLU A 315 0.90 32.39 19.51
CA GLU A 315 0.25 31.50 20.47
C GLU A 315 -1.27 31.50 20.33
N SER A 316 -1.87 32.68 20.10
CA SER A 316 -3.32 32.82 19.90
C SER A 316 -3.77 32.17 18.58
N TYR A 317 -3.10 32.52 17.49
CA TYR A 317 -3.29 31.91 16.17
C TYR A 317 -2.07 32.21 15.28
N PRO A 318 -1.35 31.21 14.76
CA PRO A 318 -0.17 31.45 13.94
C PRO A 318 -0.55 32.05 12.57
N THR A 319 0.04 33.19 12.20
CA THR A 319 -0.12 33.85 10.88
C THR A 319 1.25 34.13 10.24
N TYR A 320 1.32 34.24 8.90
CA TYR A 320 2.59 34.55 8.23
C TYR A 320 3.11 35.92 8.63
N GLU A 321 2.22 36.90 8.73
CA GLU A 321 2.55 38.27 9.09
C GLU A 321 3.16 38.36 10.50
N ALA A 322 2.63 37.59 11.47
CA ALA A 322 3.20 37.57 12.81
C ALA A 322 4.63 37.01 12.83
N LEU A 323 4.89 35.90 12.10
CA LEU A 323 6.24 35.33 11.98
C LEU A 323 7.18 36.25 11.19
N GLU A 324 6.70 36.87 10.11
CA GLU A 324 7.46 37.82 9.30
C GLU A 324 7.92 39.03 10.13
N PHE A 325 6.98 39.65 10.86
CA PHE A 325 7.33 40.81 11.69
C PHE A 325 8.18 40.42 12.89
N LEU A 326 8.01 39.21 13.43
CA LEU A 326 8.87 38.71 14.51
C LEU A 326 10.29 38.49 14.00
N ALA A 327 10.45 37.89 12.82
CA ALA A 327 11.75 37.74 12.17
C ALA A 327 12.39 39.11 11.91
N GLU A 328 11.62 40.09 11.45
CA GLU A 328 12.10 41.46 11.27
C GLU A 328 12.55 42.11 12.59
N VAL A 329 11.81 41.92 13.68
CA VAL A 329 12.22 42.40 15.02
C VAL A 329 13.57 41.80 15.42
N TYR A 330 13.77 40.49 15.23
CA TYR A 330 15.05 39.85 15.54
C TYR A 330 16.20 40.33 14.65
N LEU A 331 15.94 40.54 13.34
CA LEU A 331 16.93 41.12 12.43
C LEU A 331 17.30 42.55 12.86
N MET A 332 16.33 43.40 13.22
CA MET A 332 16.59 44.75 13.72
C MET A 332 17.37 44.75 15.05
N GLN A 333 17.04 43.86 15.98
CA GLN A 333 17.78 43.71 17.24
C GLN A 333 19.21 43.19 17.02
N ARG A 334 19.39 42.28 16.04
CA ARG A 334 20.71 41.80 15.59
C ARG A 334 21.55 42.95 15.04
N GLU A 335 20.97 43.83 14.23
CA GLU A 335 21.66 45.01 13.70
C GLU A 335 22.06 46.02 14.78
N GLN A 336 21.20 46.22 15.78
CA GLN A 336 21.47 47.21 16.83
C GLN A 336 22.56 46.76 17.80
N ASN A 337 22.54 45.49 18.22
CA ASN A 337 23.33 45.02 19.37
C ASN A 337 24.33 43.89 19.02
N ASN A 338 24.36 43.41 17.77
CA ASN A 338 25.25 42.35 17.29
C ASN A 338 25.31 41.09 18.20
N ASN A 339 24.21 40.76 18.89
CA ASN A 339 24.09 39.52 19.68
C ASN A 339 23.73 38.33 18.78
N ILE A 340 24.37 37.18 18.98
CA ILE A 340 24.17 35.95 18.21
C ILE A 340 22.84 35.27 18.53
N GLU A 341 22.30 35.47 19.74
CA GLU A 341 21.01 34.89 20.13
C GLU A 341 19.88 35.37 19.20
N TRP A 342 19.89 36.66 18.83
CA TRP A 342 18.92 37.22 17.89
C TRP A 342 19.05 36.62 16.49
N LEU A 343 20.28 36.22 16.08
CA LEU A 343 20.49 35.50 14.83
C LEU A 343 19.80 34.13 14.90
N HIS A 344 19.98 33.37 15.98
CA HIS A 344 19.32 32.07 16.15
C HIS A 344 17.80 32.20 16.16
N LYS A 345 17.25 33.17 16.91
CA LYS A 345 15.81 33.45 16.92
C LYS A 345 15.28 33.87 15.55
N ALA A 346 16.02 34.69 14.79
CA ALA A 346 15.68 35.07 13.42
C ALA A 346 15.68 33.85 12.49
N VAL A 347 16.72 33.00 12.56
CA VAL A 347 16.82 31.75 11.79
C VAL A 347 15.65 30.83 12.10
N ASP A 348 15.30 30.64 13.36
CA ASP A 348 14.21 29.75 13.75
C ASP A 348 12.84 30.31 13.37
N THR A 349 12.65 31.62 13.44
CA THR A 349 11.41 32.28 13.02
C THR A 349 11.27 32.26 11.50
N MET A 350 12.33 32.57 10.74
CA MET A 350 12.33 32.47 9.28
C MET A 350 12.20 31.01 8.82
N SER A 351 12.83 30.08 9.53
CA SER A 351 12.62 28.64 9.29
C SER A 351 11.17 28.27 9.55
N SER A 352 10.56 28.79 10.61
CA SER A 352 9.14 28.56 10.93
C SER A 352 8.22 29.18 9.88
N LEU A 353 8.51 30.39 9.41
CA LEU A 353 7.81 31.03 8.30
C LEU A 353 7.92 30.21 7.02
N LEU A 354 9.13 29.72 6.70
CA LEU A 354 9.40 28.83 5.60
C LEU A 354 8.67 27.48 5.73
N ARG A 355 8.64 26.91 6.95
CA ARG A 355 7.86 25.69 7.27
C ARG A 355 6.37 25.95 7.14
N PHE A 356 5.95 27.18 7.41
CA PHE A 356 4.56 27.54 7.38
C PHE A 356 4.12 27.76 5.93
N LYS A 357 4.92 28.49 5.12
CA LYS A 357 4.72 28.73 3.68
C LYS A 357 5.97 29.22 2.95
N LEU A 358 6.43 28.44 1.98
CA LEU A 358 7.63 28.73 1.20
C LEU A 358 7.48 29.92 0.22
N SER A 359 6.28 30.14 -0.31
CA SER A 359 6.00 31.25 -1.24
C SER A 359 6.27 32.61 -0.62
N HIS A 360 5.85 32.78 0.63
CA HIS A 360 6.02 34.02 1.38
C HIS A 360 7.49 34.30 1.65
N TYR A 361 8.27 33.27 1.99
CA TYR A 361 9.72 33.39 2.15
C TYR A 361 10.37 33.90 0.86
N VAL A 362 10.02 33.33 -0.30
CA VAL A 362 10.59 33.73 -1.60
C VAL A 362 10.30 35.19 -1.91
N LEU A 363 9.11 35.70 -1.59
CA LEU A 363 8.74 37.10 -1.82
C LEU A 363 9.42 38.06 -0.84
N VAL A 364 9.48 37.67 0.43
CA VAL A 364 10.00 38.51 1.49
C VAL A 364 11.53 38.54 1.51
N ALA A 365 12.19 37.47 1.03
CA ALA A 365 13.64 37.37 0.97
C ALA A 365 14.27 38.51 0.16
N ASP A 366 13.70 38.87 -0.99
CA ASP A 366 14.20 39.97 -1.82
C ASP A 366 14.13 41.29 -1.05
N ARG A 367 13.00 41.57 -0.38
CA ARG A 367 12.80 42.78 0.43
C ARG A 367 13.76 42.86 1.63
N PHE A 368 13.98 41.76 2.34
CA PHE A 368 14.95 41.73 3.44
C PHE A 368 16.40 41.77 2.97
N THR A 369 16.70 41.23 1.79
CA THR A 369 18.03 41.38 1.17
C THR A 369 18.32 42.85 0.86
N GLU A 370 17.34 43.59 0.37
CA GLU A 370 17.48 45.04 0.13
C GLU A 370 17.58 45.83 1.43
N LYS A 371 16.74 45.52 2.42
CA LYS A 371 16.64 46.28 3.66
C LYS A 371 17.75 45.97 4.67
N TYR A 372 18.21 44.72 4.72
CA TYR A 372 19.14 44.16 5.72
C TYR A 372 20.21 43.27 5.07
N PRO A 373 21.01 43.78 4.10
CA PRO A 373 21.80 42.95 3.20
C PRO A 373 22.79 42.01 3.91
N TYR A 374 23.52 42.50 4.93
CA TYR A 374 24.55 41.71 5.61
C TYR A 374 23.94 40.67 6.57
N THR A 375 23.06 41.11 7.47
CA THR A 375 22.44 40.26 8.50
C THR A 375 21.47 39.25 7.90
N PHE A 376 20.71 39.64 6.88
CA PHE A 376 19.83 38.71 6.17
C PHE A 376 20.63 37.65 5.40
N THR A 377 21.79 37.99 4.82
CA THR A 377 22.64 37.01 4.13
C THR A 377 23.13 35.91 5.09
N GLU A 378 23.49 36.26 6.33
CA GLU A 378 23.84 35.28 7.37
C GLU A 378 22.65 34.35 7.68
N VAL A 379 21.47 34.92 7.92
CA VAL A 379 20.24 34.13 8.19
C VAL A 379 19.87 33.25 7.00
N ASN A 380 19.90 33.79 5.79
CA ASN A 380 19.56 33.08 4.57
C ASN A 380 20.53 31.92 4.32
N THR A 381 21.82 32.08 4.65
CA THR A 381 22.80 31.00 4.55
C THR A 381 22.46 29.83 5.48
N GLU A 382 22.10 30.12 6.73
CA GLU A 382 21.70 29.09 7.70
C GLU A 382 20.38 28.40 7.35
N VAL A 383 19.38 29.17 6.90
CA VAL A 383 18.09 28.62 6.43
C VAL A 383 18.30 27.75 5.19
N SER A 384 19.13 28.22 4.25
CA SER A 384 19.51 27.47 3.05
C SER A 384 20.23 26.18 3.41
N HIS A 385 21.15 26.19 4.38
CA HIS A 385 21.85 24.98 4.85
C HIS A 385 20.88 23.95 5.48
N LYS A 386 19.90 24.39 6.27
CA LYS A 386 18.86 23.50 6.83
C LYS A 386 18.00 22.88 5.72
N LEU A 387 17.63 23.67 4.72
CA LEU A 387 16.90 23.19 3.55
C LEU A 387 17.72 22.23 2.69
N ASP A 388 18.99 22.54 2.49
CA ASP A 388 19.92 21.69 1.76
C ASP A 388 20.07 20.35 2.45
N SER A 389 20.24 20.36 3.77
CA SER A 389 20.26 19.14 4.57
C SER A 389 19.00 18.30 4.35
N PHE A 390 17.81 18.91 4.36
CA PHE A 390 16.56 18.20 4.07
C PHE A 390 16.54 17.65 2.63
N TYR A 391 16.86 18.48 1.64
CA TYR A 391 16.90 18.11 0.22
C TYR A 391 17.86 16.93 -0.05
N PHE A 392 19.07 16.99 0.50
CA PHE A 392 20.08 15.93 0.41
C PHE A 392 19.65 14.65 1.15
N ASN A 393 19.09 14.79 2.36
CA ASN A 393 18.61 13.65 3.13
C ASN A 393 17.44 12.94 2.44
N MET A 394 16.55 13.68 1.78
CA MET A 394 15.45 13.12 0.98
C MET A 394 15.96 12.35 -0.23
N HIS A 395 16.92 12.90 -0.97
CA HIS A 395 17.57 12.19 -2.07
C HIS A 395 18.27 10.92 -1.60
N LYS A 396 18.97 10.99 -0.46
CA LYS A 396 19.64 9.83 0.15
C LYS A 396 18.63 8.76 0.57
N SER A 397 17.58 9.13 1.28
CA SER A 397 16.50 8.21 1.71
C SER A 397 15.88 7.49 0.51
N LEU A 398 15.58 8.22 -0.57
CA LEU A 398 15.06 7.64 -1.80
C LEU A 398 16.07 6.67 -2.43
N SER A 399 17.34 7.04 -2.52
CA SER A 399 18.40 6.19 -3.09
C SER A 399 18.58 4.89 -2.27
N ASP A 400 18.61 5.02 -0.94
CA ASP A 400 18.74 3.88 -0.02
C ASP A 400 17.54 2.94 -0.13
N ASN A 401 16.32 3.49 -0.26
CA ASN A 401 15.11 2.71 -0.45
C ASN A 401 15.07 2.05 -1.84
N GLN A 402 15.54 2.73 -2.90
CA GLN A 402 15.65 2.16 -4.25
C GLN A 402 16.64 0.99 -4.26
N GLN A 403 17.81 1.16 -3.63
CA GLN A 403 18.81 0.11 -3.51
C GLN A 403 18.25 -1.09 -2.73
N TRP A 404 17.60 -0.86 -1.59
CA TRP A 404 16.97 -1.91 -0.80
C TRP A 404 15.90 -2.67 -1.59
N ALA A 405 14.98 -1.94 -2.25
CA ALA A 405 13.89 -2.54 -3.02
C ALA A 405 14.42 -3.35 -4.21
N LYS A 406 15.46 -2.86 -4.90
CA LYS A 406 16.13 -3.59 -5.98
C LYS A 406 16.79 -4.86 -5.48
N GLN A 407 17.55 -4.78 -4.38
CA GLN A 407 18.31 -5.92 -3.84
C GLN A 407 17.44 -6.99 -3.19
N ARG A 408 16.34 -6.60 -2.53
CA ARG A 408 15.52 -7.52 -1.71
C ARG A 408 14.23 -7.95 -2.39
N LEU A 409 13.66 -7.10 -3.24
CA LEU A 409 12.35 -7.31 -3.87
C LEU A 409 12.40 -7.36 -5.39
N SER A 410 13.57 -7.16 -6.00
CA SER A 410 13.75 -7.08 -7.47
C SER A 410 12.90 -5.97 -8.11
N LEU A 411 12.59 -4.92 -7.34
CA LEU A 411 11.82 -3.79 -7.82
C LEU A 411 12.75 -2.76 -8.44
N SER A 412 12.54 -2.48 -9.73
CA SER A 412 13.19 -1.37 -10.44
C SER A 412 12.35 -0.11 -10.29
N ALA A 413 13.02 1.01 -10.01
CA ALA A 413 12.42 2.33 -9.93
C ALA A 413 13.04 3.27 -10.96
N PRO A 414 12.30 4.30 -11.43
CA PRO A 414 12.88 5.37 -12.24
C PRO A 414 14.08 6.02 -11.55
N GLN A 415 15.02 6.55 -12.33
CA GLN A 415 16.11 7.35 -11.76
C GLN A 415 15.54 8.56 -11.02
N PRO A 416 16.05 8.87 -9.83
CA PRO A 416 15.63 10.06 -9.10
C PRO A 416 16.02 11.32 -9.88
N PRO A 417 15.26 12.43 -9.76
CA PRO A 417 15.67 13.73 -10.25
C PRO A 417 17.09 14.08 -9.80
N ALA A 418 17.90 14.61 -10.70
CA ALA A 418 19.30 14.91 -10.43
C ALA A 418 19.45 15.84 -9.22
N LEU A 419 20.39 15.49 -8.34
CA LEU A 419 20.73 16.29 -7.18
C LEU A 419 21.54 17.52 -7.62
N LEU A 420 20.95 18.71 -7.53
CA LEU A 420 21.56 19.98 -7.94
C LEU A 420 22.06 20.74 -6.71
N LYS A 421 23.35 21.06 -6.66
CA LYS A 421 23.96 21.76 -5.51
C LYS A 421 23.57 23.25 -5.46
N ASP A 422 23.53 23.92 -6.61
CA ASP A 422 23.32 25.36 -6.71
C ASP A 422 21.90 25.75 -7.16
N ALA A 423 20.91 24.89 -6.88
CA ALA A 423 19.51 25.14 -7.22
C ALA A 423 18.91 26.28 -6.39
N ALA A 424 17.98 27.04 -6.97
CA ALA A 424 17.22 28.06 -6.23
C ALA A 424 16.32 27.40 -5.16
N LEU A 425 15.97 28.15 -4.11
CA LEU A 425 15.14 27.69 -2.99
C LEU A 425 13.80 27.06 -3.44
N LEU A 426 13.11 27.71 -4.38
CA LEU A 426 11.87 27.20 -4.97
C LEU A 426 12.07 25.87 -5.70
N GLN A 427 13.18 25.73 -6.43
CA GLN A 427 13.53 24.50 -7.13
C GLN A 427 13.81 23.37 -6.15
N ARG A 428 14.58 23.62 -5.08
CA ARG A 428 14.91 22.61 -4.07
C ARG A 428 13.66 22.03 -3.42
N ALA A 429 12.71 22.89 -3.04
CA ALA A 429 11.45 22.46 -2.46
C ALA A 429 10.57 21.68 -3.43
N TYR A 430 10.46 22.17 -4.66
CA TYR A 430 9.74 21.45 -5.71
C TYR A 430 10.34 20.06 -5.95
N VAL A 431 11.67 19.95 -6.09
CA VAL A 431 12.34 18.64 -6.27
C VAL A 431 12.24 17.78 -5.01
N ALA A 432 12.30 18.35 -3.81
CA ALA A 432 12.09 17.61 -2.57
C ALA A 432 10.70 16.96 -2.53
N SER A 433 9.65 17.67 -2.97
CA SER A 433 8.30 17.08 -3.09
C SER A 433 8.25 15.90 -4.09
N GLN A 434 9.09 15.90 -5.12
CA GLN A 434 9.26 14.73 -6.00
C GLN A 434 9.92 13.56 -5.29
N TYR A 435 10.98 13.81 -4.53
CA TYR A 435 11.62 12.77 -3.76
C TYR A 435 10.65 12.15 -2.76
N VAL A 436 9.81 12.96 -2.10
CA VAL A 436 8.72 12.47 -1.23
C VAL A 436 7.77 11.55 -2.00
N TRP A 437 7.25 12.00 -3.15
CA TRP A 437 6.34 11.20 -3.98
C TRP A 437 6.96 9.88 -4.45
N GLN A 438 8.17 9.92 -5.02
CA GLN A 438 8.84 8.73 -5.54
C GLN A 438 9.16 7.73 -4.42
N ASN A 439 9.50 8.23 -3.24
CA ASN A 439 9.79 7.39 -2.08
C ASN A 439 8.50 6.71 -1.58
N TYR A 440 7.40 7.45 -1.49
CA TYR A 440 6.08 6.89 -1.20
C TYR A 440 5.70 5.78 -2.19
N ARG A 441 5.77 6.07 -3.51
CA ARG A 441 5.41 5.11 -4.56
C ARG A 441 6.25 3.84 -4.50
N LEU A 442 7.55 3.99 -4.26
CA LEU A 442 8.47 2.85 -4.12
C LEU A 442 8.11 1.99 -2.91
N LEU A 443 7.89 2.61 -1.76
CA LEU A 443 7.51 1.90 -0.53
C LEU A 443 6.15 1.23 -0.67
N ARG A 444 5.18 1.86 -1.35
CA ARG A 444 3.89 1.24 -1.67
C ARG A 444 4.00 0.07 -2.65
N ARG A 445 4.87 0.15 -3.65
CA ARG A 445 5.16 -1.01 -4.53
C ARG A 445 5.82 -2.14 -3.76
N ALA A 446 6.70 -1.81 -2.82
CA ALA A 446 7.34 -2.78 -1.96
C ALA A 446 6.32 -3.53 -1.09
N SER A 447 5.35 -2.85 -0.49
CA SER A 447 4.27 -3.52 0.27
C SER A 447 3.41 -4.42 -0.62
N SER A 448 3.02 -4.00 -1.82
CA SER A 448 2.27 -4.87 -2.75
C SER A 448 3.09 -6.12 -3.10
N GLN A 449 4.41 -5.99 -3.35
CA GLN A 449 5.27 -7.13 -3.65
C GLN A 449 5.46 -8.08 -2.45
N LEU A 450 5.60 -7.53 -1.24
CA LEU A 450 5.65 -8.31 0.01
C LEU A 450 4.33 -9.07 0.22
N THR A 451 3.20 -8.42 -0.03
CA THR A 451 1.85 -9.00 0.07
C THR A 451 1.67 -10.15 -0.92
N THR A 452 2.06 -9.98 -2.18
CA THR A 452 2.01 -11.04 -3.20
C THR A 452 2.87 -12.24 -2.81
N ARG A 453 4.10 -12.00 -2.33
CA ARG A 453 4.98 -13.08 -1.85
C ARG A 453 4.36 -13.82 -0.66
N TYR A 454 3.77 -13.08 0.28
CA TYR A 454 3.08 -13.68 1.43
C TYR A 454 1.93 -14.59 0.99
N ILE A 455 1.05 -14.11 0.11
CA ILE A 455 -0.10 -14.89 -0.38
C ILE A 455 0.39 -16.16 -1.09
N ASN A 456 1.39 -16.07 -1.96
CA ASN A 456 1.93 -17.21 -2.68
C ASN A 456 2.54 -18.26 -1.71
N LEU A 457 3.31 -17.83 -0.72
CA LEU A 457 3.90 -18.72 0.28
C LEU A 457 2.83 -19.39 1.16
N GLN A 458 1.80 -18.63 1.55
CA GLN A 458 0.70 -19.16 2.33
C GLN A 458 -0.08 -20.22 1.55
N GLN A 459 -0.39 -19.96 0.28
CA GLN A 459 -1.03 -20.93 -0.62
C GLN A 459 -0.19 -22.20 -0.81
N GLN A 460 1.14 -22.07 -0.99
CA GLN A 460 2.02 -23.23 -1.10
C GLN A 460 2.04 -24.06 0.19
N LEU A 461 2.09 -23.42 1.36
CA LEU A 461 2.05 -24.14 2.64
C LEU A 461 0.71 -24.85 2.86
N ASP A 462 -0.41 -24.22 2.49
CA ASP A 462 -1.72 -24.83 2.62
C ASP A 462 -1.89 -26.01 1.63
N GLN A 463 -1.38 -25.90 0.40
CA GLN A 463 -1.31 -27.02 -0.55
C GLN A 463 -0.45 -28.17 -0.03
N LEU A 464 0.71 -27.89 0.56
CA LEU A 464 1.58 -28.91 1.16
C LEU A 464 0.90 -29.61 2.35
N ARG A 465 0.15 -28.87 3.17
CA ARG A 465 -0.65 -29.44 4.27
C ARG A 465 -1.76 -30.36 3.76
N GLU A 466 -2.47 -29.95 2.72
CA GLU A 466 -3.51 -30.78 2.10
C GLU A 466 -2.91 -32.03 1.43
N GLN A 467 -1.80 -31.89 0.71
CA GLN A 467 -1.08 -33.02 0.12
C GLN A 467 -0.62 -34.01 1.18
N LYS A 468 -0.04 -33.53 2.29
CA LYS A 468 0.36 -34.37 3.41
C LYS A 468 -0.82 -35.10 4.02
N LYS A 469 -1.92 -34.39 4.28
CA LYS A 469 -3.15 -35.00 4.83
C LYS A 469 -3.73 -36.07 3.89
N PHE A 470 -3.70 -35.82 2.58
CA PHE A 470 -4.14 -36.79 1.57
C PHE A 470 -3.23 -38.02 1.52
N GLN A 471 -1.91 -37.82 1.56
CA GLN A 471 -0.93 -38.90 1.62
C GLN A 471 -1.07 -39.75 2.89
N ASP A 472 -1.27 -39.13 4.05
CA ASP A 472 -1.48 -39.80 5.33
C ASP A 472 -2.74 -40.70 5.29
N GLN A 473 -3.81 -40.22 4.65
CA GLN A 473 -5.06 -40.97 4.47
C GLN A 473 -4.88 -42.20 3.55
N GLU A 474 -4.22 -42.03 2.40
CA GLU A 474 -3.98 -43.15 1.48
C GLU A 474 -3.02 -44.18 2.06
N HIS A 475 -1.97 -43.74 2.77
CA HIS A 475 -1.07 -44.63 3.49
C HIS A 475 -1.81 -45.45 4.54
N GLN A 476 -2.71 -44.82 5.31
CA GLN A 476 -3.52 -45.53 6.29
C GLN A 476 -4.43 -46.58 5.62
N LEU A 477 -5.12 -46.23 4.54
CA LEU A 477 -5.96 -47.18 3.79
C LEU A 477 -5.18 -48.38 3.27
N LEU A 478 -3.96 -48.18 2.78
CA LEU A 478 -3.12 -49.25 2.24
C LEU A 478 -2.52 -50.12 3.36
N SER A 479 -2.16 -49.53 4.49
CA SER A 479 -1.73 -50.26 5.68
C SER A 479 -2.85 -51.12 6.25
N GLU A 480 -4.09 -50.61 6.28
CA GLU A 480 -5.29 -51.38 6.65
C GLU A 480 -5.52 -52.55 5.68
N ALA A 481 -5.40 -52.31 4.37
CA ALA A 481 -5.54 -53.35 3.35
C ALA A 481 -4.51 -54.48 3.49
N LEU A 482 -3.24 -54.13 3.73
CA LEU A 482 -2.16 -55.11 3.93
C LEU A 482 -2.33 -55.89 5.23
N THR A 483 -2.80 -55.24 6.30
CA THR A 483 -3.13 -55.89 7.58
C THR A 483 -4.27 -56.89 7.42
N GLU A 484 -5.35 -56.49 6.75
CA GLU A 484 -6.49 -57.36 6.48
C GLU A 484 -6.10 -58.54 5.57
N ALA A 485 -5.25 -58.30 4.57
CA ALA A 485 -4.72 -59.35 3.71
C ALA A 485 -3.86 -60.35 4.50
N ARG A 486 -3.06 -59.90 5.48
CA ARG A 486 -2.29 -60.77 6.37
C ARG A 486 -3.20 -61.66 7.22
N ASP A 487 -4.29 -61.10 7.75
CA ASP A 487 -5.28 -61.88 8.52
C ASP A 487 -5.94 -62.97 7.66
N PHE A 488 -6.31 -62.65 6.42
CA PHE A 488 -6.83 -63.63 5.47
C PHE A 488 -5.80 -64.71 5.12
N LEU A 489 -4.53 -64.36 4.91
CA LEU A 489 -3.48 -65.35 4.64
C LEU A 489 -3.25 -66.28 5.83
N LYS A 490 -3.30 -65.76 7.05
CA LYS A 490 -3.19 -66.57 8.27
C LYS A 490 -4.34 -67.57 8.38
N ALA A 491 -5.58 -67.10 8.17
CA ALA A 491 -6.76 -67.96 8.13
C ALA A 491 -6.66 -69.01 7.01
N ARG A 492 -6.12 -68.64 5.84
CA ARG A 492 -5.87 -69.57 4.73
C ARG A 492 -4.83 -70.62 5.09
N HIS A 493 -3.75 -70.25 5.77
CA HIS A 493 -2.70 -71.17 6.19
C HIS A 493 -3.21 -72.21 7.20
N GLU A 494 -3.93 -71.77 8.24
CA GLU A 494 -4.58 -72.66 9.22
C GLU A 494 -5.56 -73.64 8.57
N ARG A 495 -6.22 -73.23 7.48
CA ARG A 495 -7.14 -74.07 6.71
C ARG A 495 -6.43 -74.99 5.73
N LEU A 496 -5.33 -74.55 5.12
CA LEU A 496 -4.48 -75.39 4.26
C LEU A 496 -3.88 -76.56 5.05
N GLU A 497 -3.46 -76.36 6.29
CA GLU A 497 -3.03 -77.47 7.17
C GLU A 497 -4.16 -78.49 7.40
N LYS A 498 -5.40 -78.01 7.57
CA LYS A 498 -6.59 -78.88 7.67
C LYS A 498 -6.89 -79.61 6.35
N VAL A 499 -6.68 -78.97 5.20
CA VAL A 499 -6.80 -79.61 3.88
C VAL A 499 -5.73 -80.70 3.69
N ILE A 500 -4.48 -80.42 4.08
CA ILE A 500 -3.38 -81.41 4.00
C ILE A 500 -3.71 -82.63 4.86
N THR A 501 -4.09 -82.41 6.12
CA THR A 501 -4.48 -83.51 7.02
C THR A 501 -5.73 -84.25 6.54
N ALA A 502 -6.72 -83.56 5.97
CA ALA A 502 -7.91 -84.18 5.36
C ALA A 502 -7.55 -85.01 4.11
N LYS A 503 -6.65 -84.53 3.25
CA LYS A 503 -6.14 -85.27 2.09
C LYS A 503 -5.31 -86.49 2.49
N GLU A 504 -4.50 -86.40 3.53
CA GLU A 504 -3.78 -87.55 4.08
C GLU A 504 -4.75 -88.60 4.61
N GLN A 505 -5.82 -88.18 5.30
CA GLN A 505 -6.90 -89.07 5.73
C GLN A 505 -7.66 -89.69 4.55
N GLU A 506 -7.91 -88.93 3.49
CA GLU A 506 -8.52 -89.41 2.24
C GLU A 506 -7.63 -90.46 1.55
N GLN A 507 -6.33 -90.21 1.41
CA GLN A 507 -5.37 -91.16 0.86
C GLN A 507 -5.24 -92.42 1.73
N ALA A 508 -5.22 -92.27 3.06
CA ALA A 508 -5.23 -93.39 3.99
C ALA A 508 -6.52 -94.23 3.86
N ALA A 509 -7.68 -93.59 3.70
CA ALA A 509 -8.95 -94.25 3.43
C ALA A 509 -8.96 -94.94 2.06
N HIS A 510 -8.32 -94.34 1.04
CA HIS A 510 -8.17 -94.93 -0.29
C HIS A 510 -7.32 -96.21 -0.25
N ARG A 511 -6.17 -96.18 0.44
CA ARG A 511 -5.30 -97.35 0.62
C ARG A 511 -6.01 -98.47 1.38
N LYS A 512 -6.78 -98.14 2.43
CA LYS A 512 -7.57 -99.12 3.20
C LYS A 512 -8.70 -99.73 2.37
N LEU A 513 -9.36 -98.96 1.52
CA LEU A 513 -10.38 -99.48 0.58
C LEU A 513 -9.75 -100.40 -0.48
N GLN A 514 -8.58 -100.04 -1.04
CA GLN A 514 -7.84 -100.89 -1.97
C GLN A 514 -7.40 -102.21 -1.33
N ALA A 515 -6.83 -102.16 -0.11
CA ALA A 515 -6.49 -103.36 0.65
C ALA A 515 -7.73 -104.23 0.94
N GLY A 516 -8.86 -103.61 1.29
CA GLY A 516 -10.14 -104.30 1.47
C GLY A 516 -10.67 -104.94 0.18
N ASN A 517 -10.49 -104.29 -0.97
CA ASN A 517 -10.86 -104.85 -2.28
C ASN A 517 -9.98 -106.05 -2.65
N ILE A 518 -8.66 -105.96 -2.42
CA ILE A 518 -7.72 -107.06 -2.67
C ILE A 518 -8.06 -108.26 -1.78
N MET A 519 -8.30 -108.03 -0.48
CA MET A 519 -8.73 -109.09 0.44
C MET A 519 -10.08 -109.70 0.05
N GLY A 520 -11.03 -108.89 -0.41
CA GLY A 520 -12.30 -109.39 -0.93
C GLY A 520 -12.13 -110.28 -2.17
N VAL A 521 -11.23 -109.93 -3.09
CA VAL A 521 -10.91 -110.75 -4.27
C VAL A 521 -10.22 -112.06 -3.86
N ILE A 522 -9.25 -112.02 -2.95
CA ILE A 522 -8.56 -113.21 -2.43
C ILE A 522 -9.56 -114.14 -1.75
N MET A 523 -10.45 -113.61 -0.90
CA MET A 523 -11.48 -114.40 -0.23
C MET A 523 -12.51 -114.99 -1.19
N PHE A 524 -12.86 -114.26 -2.27
CA PHE A 524 -13.75 -114.78 -3.31
C PHE A 524 -13.12 -115.95 -4.06
N ILE A 525 -11.84 -115.85 -4.44
CA ILE A 525 -11.09 -116.91 -5.11
C ILE A 525 -10.92 -118.12 -4.17
N ALA A 526 -10.55 -117.87 -2.91
CA ALA A 526 -10.41 -118.91 -1.89
C ALA A 526 -11.74 -119.63 -1.62
N MET A 527 -12.86 -118.89 -1.57
CA MET A 527 -14.20 -119.46 -1.46
C MET A 527 -14.51 -120.39 -2.65
N GLY A 528 -14.26 -119.93 -3.88
CA GLY A 528 -14.44 -120.75 -5.09
C GLY A 528 -13.60 -122.04 -5.08
N ALA A 529 -12.34 -121.96 -4.63
CA ALA A 529 -11.47 -123.12 -4.47
C ALA A 529 -11.90 -124.05 -3.31
N GLY A 530 -12.35 -123.47 -2.19
CA GLY A 530 -12.77 -124.21 -1.00
C GLY A 530 -14.04 -125.02 -1.21
N PHE A 531 -15.04 -124.46 -1.90
CA PHE A 531 -16.25 -125.20 -2.30
C PHE A 531 -15.95 -126.33 -3.30
N ASN A 532 -14.90 -126.18 -4.11
CA ASN A 532 -14.46 -127.23 -5.05
C ASN A 532 -13.77 -128.40 -4.33
N GLN A 533 -13.18 -128.19 -3.14
CA GLN A 533 -12.51 -129.23 -2.35
C GLN A 533 -13.41 -129.89 -1.29
N SER A 534 -14.21 -129.11 -0.53
CA SER A 534 -15.25 -129.67 0.35
C SER A 534 -16.30 -128.63 0.80
N PRO A 535 -17.56 -129.02 1.03
CA PRO A 535 -18.59 -128.11 1.57
C PRO A 535 -18.24 -127.54 2.94
N ASN A 536 -17.53 -128.31 3.77
CA ASN A 536 -17.15 -127.92 5.13
C ASN A 536 -16.07 -126.82 5.18
N LEU A 537 -15.25 -126.68 4.12
CA LEU A 537 -14.28 -125.58 3.96
C LEU A 537 -14.92 -124.34 3.29
N GLY A 538 -15.92 -124.52 2.44
CA GLY A 538 -16.59 -123.42 1.71
C GLY A 538 -17.42 -122.48 2.61
N ILE A 539 -18.14 -123.01 3.60
CA ILE A 539 -19.00 -122.23 4.51
C ILE A 539 -18.23 -121.19 5.35
N PRO A 540 -17.13 -121.52 6.06
CA PRO A 540 -16.35 -120.52 6.80
C PRO A 540 -15.70 -119.47 5.89
N LEU A 541 -15.34 -119.83 4.65
CA LEU A 541 -14.81 -118.89 3.67
C LEU A 541 -15.89 -117.94 3.11
N LEU A 542 -17.14 -118.39 2.98
CA LEU A 542 -18.29 -117.54 2.65
C LEU A 542 -18.56 -116.50 3.74
N VAL A 543 -18.52 -116.90 5.02
CA VAL A 543 -18.63 -115.97 6.16
C VAL A 543 -17.48 -114.96 6.15
N GLY A 544 -16.26 -115.42 5.87
CA GLY A 544 -15.09 -114.56 5.66
C GLY A 544 -15.28 -113.55 4.53
N PHE A 545 -15.85 -113.97 3.40
CA PHE A 545 -16.15 -113.10 2.26
C PHE A 545 -17.23 -112.06 2.60
N ILE A 546 -18.33 -112.46 3.24
CA ILE A 546 -19.38 -111.53 3.71
C ILE A 546 -18.81 -110.52 4.71
N LEU A 547 -17.95 -110.96 5.63
CA LEU A 547 -17.25 -110.07 6.56
C LEU A 547 -16.37 -109.05 5.81
N THR A 548 -15.65 -109.47 4.76
CA THR A 548 -14.87 -108.54 3.92
C THR A 548 -15.75 -107.55 3.15
N LEU A 549 -16.96 -107.93 2.70
CA LEU A 549 -17.91 -107.02 2.07
C LEU A 549 -18.47 -105.98 3.07
N CYS A 550 -18.76 -106.39 4.31
CA CYS A 550 -19.16 -105.47 5.37
C CYS A 550 -18.02 -104.48 5.73
N ILE A 551 -16.79 -104.99 5.84
CA ILE A 551 -15.59 -104.16 6.07
C ILE A 551 -15.39 -103.17 4.89
N ARG A 552 -15.59 -103.62 3.65
CA ARG A 552 -15.55 -102.78 2.45
C ARG A 552 -16.62 -101.69 2.46
N ALA A 553 -17.85 -102.00 2.87
CA ALA A 553 -18.92 -101.00 3.00
C ALA A 553 -18.59 -99.93 4.07
N VAL A 554 -17.99 -100.34 5.18
CA VAL A 554 -17.49 -99.42 6.23
C VAL A 554 -16.35 -98.53 5.69
N PHE A 555 -15.40 -99.10 4.95
CA PHE A 555 -14.32 -98.31 4.32
C PHE A 555 -14.82 -97.40 3.21
N SER A 556 -15.84 -97.80 2.44
CA SER A 556 -16.49 -96.96 1.44
C SER A 556 -17.18 -95.75 2.08
N LYS A 557 -17.92 -95.94 3.19
CA LYS A 557 -18.49 -94.82 3.96
C LYS A 557 -17.42 -93.91 4.56
N LYS A 558 -16.31 -94.47 5.09
CA LYS A 558 -15.18 -93.68 5.60
C LYS A 558 -14.50 -92.87 4.48
N LYS A 559 -14.33 -93.44 3.29
CA LYS A 559 -13.82 -92.72 2.10
C LYS A 559 -14.76 -91.58 1.72
N ALA A 560 -16.06 -91.84 1.59
CA ALA A 560 -17.03 -90.80 1.25
C ALA A 560 -17.05 -89.65 2.26
N LYS A 561 -16.93 -89.95 3.56
CA LYS A 561 -16.83 -88.91 4.61
C LYS A 561 -15.51 -88.12 4.53
N ALA A 562 -14.39 -88.77 4.24
CA ALA A 562 -13.09 -88.12 4.08
C ALA A 562 -13.04 -87.22 2.83
N VAL A 563 -13.60 -87.68 1.70
CA VAL A 563 -13.75 -86.88 0.47
C VAL A 563 -14.62 -85.65 0.72
N LYS A 564 -15.78 -85.83 1.37
CA LYS A 564 -16.67 -84.70 1.69
C LYS A 564 -16.00 -83.68 2.61
N SER A 565 -15.26 -84.14 3.62
CA SER A 565 -14.48 -83.27 4.52
C SER A 565 -13.35 -82.53 3.80
N SER A 566 -12.70 -83.18 2.83
CA SER A 566 -11.66 -82.58 1.97
C SER A 566 -12.26 -81.52 1.04
N GLU A 567 -13.40 -81.82 0.39
CA GLU A 567 -14.15 -80.87 -0.45
C GLU A 567 -14.67 -79.66 0.35
N GLU A 568 -15.19 -79.86 1.56
CA GLU A 568 -15.65 -78.77 2.43
C GLU A 568 -14.50 -77.81 2.79
N GLU A 569 -13.33 -78.32 3.20
CA GLU A 569 -12.18 -77.47 3.53
C GLU A 569 -11.55 -76.80 2.29
N VAL A 570 -11.55 -77.46 1.12
CA VAL A 570 -11.13 -76.85 -0.15
C VAL A 570 -12.07 -75.71 -0.55
N ASN A 571 -13.39 -75.87 -0.37
CA ASN A 571 -14.36 -74.82 -0.61
C ASN A 571 -14.17 -73.63 0.35
N TYR A 572 -13.84 -73.87 1.62
CA TYR A 572 -13.50 -72.79 2.55
C TYR A 572 -12.24 -72.02 2.13
N VAL A 573 -11.19 -72.70 1.66
CA VAL A 573 -9.99 -72.04 1.12
C VAL A 573 -10.33 -71.20 -0.11
N SER A 574 -11.20 -71.70 -1.00
CA SER A 574 -11.69 -70.94 -2.16
C SER A 574 -12.48 -69.69 -1.74
N GLU A 575 -13.35 -69.79 -0.73
CA GLU A 575 -14.11 -68.64 -0.22
C GLU A 575 -13.21 -67.59 0.47
N ILE A 576 -12.15 -68.03 1.17
CA ILE A 576 -11.13 -67.13 1.73
C ILE A 576 -10.40 -66.39 0.61
N ASN A 577 -9.96 -67.08 -0.45
CA ASN A 577 -9.32 -66.44 -1.60
C ASN A 577 -10.26 -65.45 -2.31
N ARG A 578 -11.55 -65.80 -2.44
CA ARG A 578 -12.56 -64.88 -3.00
C ARG A 578 -12.75 -63.64 -2.14
N SER A 579 -12.82 -63.81 -0.82
CA SER A 579 -12.98 -62.71 0.14
C SER A 579 -11.76 -61.79 0.15
N LEU A 580 -10.56 -62.37 0.10
CA LEU A 580 -9.29 -61.64 -0.02
C LEU A 580 -9.24 -60.81 -1.31
N ALA A 581 -9.59 -61.41 -2.46
CA ALA A 581 -9.62 -60.70 -3.74
C ALA A 581 -10.63 -59.54 -3.75
N LEU A 582 -11.82 -59.73 -3.15
CA LEU A 582 -12.83 -58.69 -3.02
C LEU A 582 -12.37 -57.55 -2.09
N SER A 583 -11.73 -57.88 -0.97
CA SER A 583 -11.20 -56.88 -0.03
C SER A 583 -10.10 -56.05 -0.69
N LEU A 584 -9.07 -56.67 -1.26
CA LEU A 584 -7.99 -55.98 -1.97
C LEU A 584 -8.51 -55.13 -3.15
N SER A 585 -9.52 -55.61 -3.89
CA SER A 585 -10.17 -54.86 -4.97
C SER A 585 -10.90 -53.63 -4.46
N SER A 586 -11.63 -53.75 -3.34
CA SER A 586 -12.31 -52.65 -2.67
C SER A 586 -11.34 -51.55 -2.24
N PHE A 587 -10.19 -51.91 -1.66
CA PHE A 587 -9.16 -50.94 -1.30
C PHE A 587 -8.49 -50.32 -2.53
N ASN A 588 -8.15 -51.10 -3.55
CA ASN A 588 -7.55 -50.61 -4.79
C ASN A 588 -8.44 -49.58 -5.51
N ASN A 589 -9.77 -49.69 -5.39
CA ASN A 589 -10.71 -48.72 -5.93
C ASN A 589 -10.80 -47.42 -5.12
N LYS A 590 -10.47 -47.44 -3.82
CA LYS A 590 -10.47 -46.27 -2.94
C LYS A 590 -9.18 -45.45 -3.04
N ILE A 591 -8.08 -46.08 -3.41
CA ILE A 591 -6.80 -45.41 -3.65
C ILE A 591 -6.87 -44.64 -4.97
N VAL A 592 -6.28 -43.45 -5.03
CA VAL A 592 -6.20 -42.62 -6.23
C VAL A 592 -4.79 -42.68 -6.82
N GLN A 593 -3.75 -42.62 -5.98
CA GLN A 593 -2.36 -42.63 -6.44
C GLN A 593 -1.98 -43.91 -7.19
N ILE A 594 -1.47 -43.74 -8.41
CA ILE A 594 -1.08 -44.85 -9.30
C ILE A 594 0.06 -45.66 -8.68
N GLU A 595 1.07 -45.00 -8.12
CA GLU A 595 2.23 -45.62 -7.47
C GLU A 595 1.78 -46.56 -6.34
N LEU A 596 0.83 -46.11 -5.52
CA LEU A 596 0.24 -46.94 -4.46
C LEU A 596 -0.61 -48.10 -5.01
N LYS A 597 -1.36 -47.89 -6.10
CA LYS A 597 -2.08 -48.98 -6.78
C LYS A 597 -1.15 -50.06 -7.33
N THR A 598 0.04 -49.68 -7.81
CA THR A 598 1.00 -50.66 -8.32
C THR A 598 1.53 -51.62 -7.26
N LEU A 599 1.46 -51.26 -5.98
CA LEU A 599 1.78 -52.17 -4.87
C LEU A 599 0.71 -53.25 -4.66
N LEU A 600 -0.57 -52.92 -4.91
CA LEU A 600 -1.69 -53.86 -4.77
C LEU A 600 -1.92 -54.72 -6.00
N HIS A 601 -1.46 -54.28 -7.17
CA HIS A 601 -1.72 -54.97 -8.43
C HIS A 601 -1.14 -56.41 -8.50
N PRO A 602 0.12 -56.67 -8.11
CA PRO A 602 0.67 -58.03 -8.06
C PRO A 602 -0.09 -58.92 -7.06
N LEU A 603 -0.58 -58.33 -5.97
CA LEU A 603 -1.35 -59.03 -4.94
C LEU A 603 -2.76 -59.43 -5.44
N LEU A 604 -3.31 -58.69 -6.42
CA LEU A 604 -4.60 -58.99 -7.03
C LEU A 604 -4.54 -60.03 -8.15
N GLU A 605 -3.44 -60.10 -8.92
CA GLU A 605 -3.32 -61.03 -10.04
C GLU A 605 -3.09 -62.49 -9.58
N GLU A 606 -2.34 -62.70 -8.49
CA GLU A 606 -1.98 -64.05 -8.01
C GLU A 606 -2.48 -64.37 -6.58
N VAL A 607 -3.70 -63.96 -6.24
CA VAL A 607 -4.31 -64.15 -4.89
C VAL A 607 -4.16 -65.60 -4.36
N GLU A 608 -4.30 -66.60 -5.23
CA GLU A 608 -4.21 -68.02 -4.85
C GLU A 608 -2.78 -68.47 -4.47
N LYS A 609 -1.75 -67.80 -4.99
CA LYS A 609 -0.32 -68.14 -4.76
C LYS A 609 0.36 -67.24 -3.73
N LEU A 610 -0.35 -66.21 -3.28
CA LEU A 610 0.14 -65.12 -2.44
C LEU A 610 0.69 -65.63 -1.10
N ARG A 611 1.92 -65.28 -0.73
CA ARG A 611 2.57 -65.70 0.52
C ARG A 611 2.68 -64.55 1.50
N GLU A 612 2.89 -64.87 2.77
CA GLU A 612 3.11 -63.86 3.83
C GLU A 612 4.36 -63.01 3.56
N SER A 613 5.36 -63.58 2.86
CA SER A 613 6.53 -62.85 2.36
C SER A 613 6.15 -61.75 1.38
N ASP A 614 5.11 -61.94 0.57
CA ASP A 614 4.70 -61.00 -0.48
C ASP A 614 4.00 -59.78 0.14
N ILE A 615 3.22 -60.00 1.22
CA ILE A 615 2.66 -58.90 2.03
C ILE A 615 3.77 -58.15 2.77
N THR A 616 4.74 -58.86 3.34
CA THR A 616 5.85 -58.23 4.06
C THR A 616 6.71 -57.37 3.13
N GLU A 617 6.94 -57.81 1.89
CA GLU A 617 7.61 -57.01 0.87
C GLU A 617 6.79 -55.76 0.48
N ALA A 618 5.48 -55.92 0.28
CA ALA A 618 4.59 -54.79 -0.03
C ALA A 618 4.53 -53.76 1.11
N GLU A 619 4.53 -54.18 2.37
CA GLU A 619 4.62 -53.30 3.55
C GLU A 619 5.95 -52.55 3.59
N HIS A 620 7.06 -53.23 3.29
CA HIS A 620 8.37 -52.61 3.24
C HIS A 620 8.45 -51.54 2.13
N GLN A 621 7.93 -51.86 0.94
CA GLN A 621 7.86 -50.92 -0.19
C GLN A 621 6.94 -49.73 0.12
N LEU A 622 5.77 -49.96 0.72
CA LEU A 622 4.86 -48.90 1.17
C LEU A 622 5.55 -47.95 2.17
N THR A 623 6.22 -48.51 3.18
CA THR A 623 6.92 -47.72 4.19
C THR A 623 8.02 -46.86 3.56
N THR A 624 8.79 -47.44 2.63
CA THR A 624 9.87 -46.74 1.93
C THR A 624 9.33 -45.61 1.04
N LEU A 625 8.27 -45.87 0.27
CA LEU A 625 7.62 -44.87 -0.58
C LEU A 625 7.05 -43.71 0.26
N TYR A 626 6.37 -44.03 1.36
CA TYR A 626 5.82 -43.02 2.26
C TYR A 626 6.91 -42.18 2.92
N GLN A 627 8.00 -42.80 3.38
CA GLN A 627 9.16 -42.08 3.93
C GLN A 627 9.77 -41.11 2.90
N ASN A 628 10.01 -41.57 1.68
CA ASN A 628 10.58 -40.73 0.62
C ASN A 628 9.68 -39.53 0.26
N GLN A 629 8.38 -39.77 0.05
CA GLN A 629 7.41 -38.71 -0.24
C GLN A 629 7.26 -37.73 0.93
N SER A 630 7.22 -38.23 2.18
CA SER A 630 7.14 -37.41 3.38
C SER A 630 8.40 -36.56 3.57
N GLU A 631 9.59 -37.12 3.30
CA GLU A 631 10.84 -36.37 3.33
C GLU A 631 10.85 -35.24 2.30
N GLN A 632 10.41 -35.51 1.06
CA GLN A 632 10.31 -34.48 0.02
C GLN A 632 9.33 -33.36 0.39
N LEU A 633 8.15 -33.69 0.95
CA LEU A 633 7.20 -32.69 1.44
C LEU A 633 7.78 -31.88 2.60
N ASN A 634 8.46 -32.53 3.54
CA ASN A 634 9.07 -31.84 4.68
C ASN A 634 10.23 -30.93 4.25
N GLN A 635 11.05 -31.33 3.26
CA GLN A 635 12.10 -30.50 2.66
C GLN A 635 11.51 -29.27 1.96
N THR A 636 10.41 -29.45 1.21
CA THR A 636 9.71 -28.35 0.54
C THR A 636 9.10 -27.39 1.57
N ALA A 637 8.45 -27.93 2.62
CA ALA A 637 7.89 -27.15 3.71
C ALA A 637 8.97 -26.36 4.48
N ALA A 638 10.15 -26.96 4.72
CA ALA A 638 11.29 -26.29 5.34
C ALA A 638 11.79 -25.12 4.48
N THR A 639 11.85 -25.29 3.15
CA THR A 639 12.18 -24.20 2.21
C THR A 639 11.16 -23.07 2.31
N CYS A 640 9.85 -23.36 2.27
CA CYS A 640 8.81 -22.34 2.44
C CYS A 640 8.89 -21.63 3.79
N GLN A 641 9.24 -22.32 4.87
CA GLN A 641 9.46 -21.72 6.19
C GLN A 641 10.68 -20.78 6.22
N GLN A 642 11.78 -21.14 5.55
CA GLN A 642 12.93 -20.26 5.39
C GLN A 642 12.58 -19.00 4.60
N GLU A 643 11.80 -19.14 3.52
CA GLU A 643 11.32 -18.00 2.74
C GLU A 643 10.38 -17.10 3.55
N LEU A 644 9.50 -17.66 4.38
CA LEU A 644 8.67 -16.89 5.32
C LEU A 644 9.51 -16.13 6.35
N ALA A 645 10.58 -16.73 6.88
CA ALA A 645 11.49 -16.06 7.80
C ALA A 645 12.21 -14.87 7.13
N LEU A 646 12.64 -15.04 5.88
CA LEU A 646 13.20 -13.96 5.07
C LEU A 646 12.15 -12.86 4.82
N LEU A 647 10.92 -13.24 4.48
CA LEU A 647 9.82 -12.31 4.25
C LEU A 647 9.48 -11.51 5.52
N ARG A 648 9.50 -12.15 6.70
CA ARG A 648 9.35 -11.47 8.00
C ARG A 648 10.42 -10.39 8.18
N HIS A 649 11.68 -10.71 7.94
CA HIS A 649 12.77 -9.74 8.06
C HIS A 649 12.65 -8.57 7.06
N GLN A 650 12.25 -8.88 5.81
CA GLN A 650 12.00 -7.86 4.78
C GLN A 650 10.83 -6.94 5.16
N THR A 651 9.75 -7.50 5.72
CA THR A 651 8.58 -6.76 6.20
C THR A 651 8.95 -5.86 7.37
N SER A 652 9.70 -6.35 8.35
CA SER A 652 10.19 -5.53 9.47
C SER A 652 11.07 -4.36 8.97
N THR A 653 11.97 -4.62 8.04
CA THR A 653 12.81 -3.55 7.44
C THR A 653 11.96 -2.52 6.69
N TRP A 654 10.94 -2.98 5.96
CA TRP A 654 9.99 -2.10 5.27
C TRP A 654 9.21 -1.22 6.25
N LEU A 655 8.72 -1.78 7.35
CA LEU A 655 8.00 -1.05 8.40
C LEU A 655 8.86 0.08 8.98
N THR A 656 10.12 -0.19 9.30
CA THR A 656 11.07 0.85 9.77
C THR A 656 11.22 1.98 8.74
N LYS A 657 11.40 1.63 7.47
CA LYS A 657 11.55 2.62 6.38
C LYS A 657 10.30 3.46 6.18
N VAL A 658 9.11 2.88 6.29
CA VAL A 658 7.83 3.61 6.24
C VAL A 658 7.72 4.59 7.40
N ASN A 659 8.09 4.18 8.61
CA ASN A 659 8.04 5.07 9.76
C ASN A 659 9.06 6.22 9.67
N GLU A 660 10.29 5.94 9.22
CA GLU A 660 11.30 6.97 8.93
C GLU A 660 10.79 7.95 7.87
N PHE A 661 10.20 7.44 6.79
CA PHE A 661 9.61 8.27 5.74
C PHE A 661 8.49 9.17 6.29
N GLU A 662 7.56 8.62 7.08
CA GLU A 662 6.50 9.44 7.65
C GLU A 662 7.02 10.46 8.65
N GLN A 663 8.00 10.09 9.48
CA GLN A 663 8.57 10.97 10.49
C GLN A 663 9.40 12.10 9.90
N TYR A 664 10.26 11.81 8.92
CA TYR A 664 11.19 12.79 8.38
C TYR A 664 10.65 13.49 7.14
N SER A 665 9.90 12.79 6.29
CA SER A 665 9.43 13.31 5.00
C SER A 665 8.00 13.84 5.08
N VAL A 666 7.05 13.04 5.57
CA VAL A 666 5.63 13.42 5.61
C VAL A 666 5.37 14.48 6.69
N SER A 667 6.04 14.37 7.83
CA SER A 667 5.92 15.32 8.94
C SER A 667 6.76 16.58 8.75
N ALA A 668 7.70 16.58 7.80
CA ALA A 668 8.57 17.71 7.55
C ALA A 668 7.74 18.96 7.21
N HIS A 669 8.06 20.06 7.88
CA HIS A 669 7.51 21.38 7.56
C HIS A 669 5.99 21.37 7.41
N SER A 670 5.30 20.77 8.39
CA SER A 670 3.83 20.68 8.41
C SER A 670 3.20 19.96 7.20
N GLY A 671 3.97 19.18 6.45
CA GLY A 671 3.51 18.46 5.27
C GLY A 671 3.49 19.30 3.99
N GLN A 672 4.19 20.43 3.94
CA GLN A 672 4.19 21.30 2.75
C GLN A 672 4.62 20.56 1.47
N TYR A 673 5.54 19.61 1.56
CA TYR A 673 6.04 18.83 0.43
C TYR A 673 5.13 17.65 0.02
N ASN A 674 4.01 17.45 0.73
CA ASN A 674 3.14 16.30 0.51
C ASN A 674 2.18 16.49 -0.66
N HIS A 675 1.98 17.71 -1.18
CA HIS A 675 0.97 18.02 -2.20
C HIS A 675 0.96 17.04 -3.39
N LEU A 676 2.12 16.76 -3.97
CA LEU A 676 2.18 15.85 -5.12
C LEU A 676 1.82 14.43 -4.74
N MET A 677 2.25 14.01 -3.56
CA MET A 677 1.94 12.69 -3.03
C MET A 677 0.45 12.57 -2.71
N THR A 678 -0.18 13.58 -2.10
CA THR A 678 -1.62 13.56 -1.82
C THR A 678 -2.43 13.58 -3.10
N ARG A 679 -2.06 14.42 -4.08
CA ARG A 679 -2.72 14.47 -5.38
C ARG A 679 -2.60 13.16 -6.16
N LYS A 680 -1.37 12.67 -6.37
CA LYS A 680 -1.11 11.50 -7.22
C LYS A 680 -1.45 10.19 -6.52
N GLY A 681 -1.15 10.10 -5.22
CA GLY A 681 -1.36 8.91 -4.41
C GLY A 681 -2.78 8.77 -3.86
N ARG A 682 -3.59 9.85 -3.93
CA ARG A 682 -4.95 9.92 -3.37
C ARG A 682 -4.98 9.53 -1.91
N ILE A 683 -3.97 9.99 -1.18
CA ILE A 683 -3.77 9.71 0.23
C ILE A 683 -3.78 11.03 0.98
N ASP A 684 -4.40 11.02 2.14
CA ASP A 684 -4.49 12.18 3.00
C ASP A 684 -3.41 12.11 4.09
N VAL A 685 -3.19 13.25 4.73
CA VAL A 685 -2.17 13.41 5.77
C VAL A 685 -2.81 14.00 7.01
N ALA A 686 -2.81 13.22 8.09
CA ALA A 686 -3.30 13.64 9.41
C ALA A 686 -2.20 13.50 10.46
N ARG A 687 -2.42 14.09 11.65
CA ARG A 687 -1.49 13.89 12.77
C ARG A 687 -1.58 12.44 13.22
N LYS A 688 -0.46 11.82 13.60
CA LYS A 688 -0.46 10.43 14.10
C LYS A 688 -1.40 10.25 15.31
N VAL A 689 -1.43 11.24 16.21
CA VAL A 689 -2.38 11.30 17.34
C VAL A 689 -3.86 11.23 16.92
N GLU A 690 -4.24 11.84 15.78
CA GLU A 690 -5.62 11.88 15.29
C GLU A 690 -6.06 10.56 14.65
N LEU A 691 -5.11 9.81 14.07
CA LEU A 691 -5.37 8.50 13.47
C LEU A 691 -5.44 7.37 14.50
N GLY A 692 -5.05 7.65 15.76
CA GLY A 692 -4.99 6.67 16.84
C GLY A 692 -3.88 5.63 16.65
N SER A 693 -3.79 4.66 17.58
CA SER A 693 -2.84 3.56 17.51
C SER A 693 -3.19 2.59 16.38
N GLY A 694 -2.79 2.91 15.15
CA GLY A 694 -2.96 2.00 14.00
C GLY A 694 -2.17 0.70 14.19
N SER A 695 -2.53 -0.38 13.50
CA SER A 695 -1.80 -1.66 13.56
C SER A 695 -0.36 -1.58 13.02
N LEU A 696 -0.05 -0.55 12.22
CA LEU A 696 1.31 -0.19 11.80
C LEU A 696 2.13 0.41 12.97
N GLU A 697 1.45 0.98 13.98
CA GLU A 697 2.08 1.49 15.21
C GLU A 697 2.23 0.40 16.26
N SER A 698 1.25 -0.50 16.44
CA SER A 698 1.35 -1.61 17.40
C SER A 698 2.49 -2.58 17.10
N ALA A 699 2.83 -2.75 15.81
CA ALA A 699 3.94 -3.62 15.37
C ALA A 699 5.33 -2.96 15.43
N LEU A 700 5.38 -1.63 15.53
CA LEU A 700 6.64 -0.85 15.52
C LEU A 700 7.00 -0.26 16.89
N PHE A 701 6.01 -0.02 17.75
CA PHE A 701 6.18 0.54 19.08
C PHE A 701 5.66 -0.45 20.12
N THR A 702 6.43 -1.51 20.36
CA THR A 702 6.23 -2.34 21.54
C THR A 702 6.73 -1.57 22.76
N ALA A 703 5.79 -1.19 23.62
CA ALA A 703 5.94 -0.60 24.96
C ALA A 703 6.09 0.94 25.06
N GLU A 704 5.11 1.50 25.78
CA GLU A 704 5.12 2.68 26.68
C GLU A 704 5.79 3.98 26.20
N GLU A 705 4.94 4.99 25.97
CA GLU A 705 5.20 6.43 26.09
C GLU A 705 6.04 7.20 25.04
N SER A 706 6.39 6.63 23.88
CA SER A 706 6.81 7.49 22.77
C SER A 706 5.60 8.20 22.15
N SER A 707 5.37 9.45 22.56
CA SER A 707 4.29 10.29 22.02
C SER A 707 4.30 10.24 20.49
N LEU A 708 3.14 9.90 19.90
CA LEU A 708 2.90 9.80 18.46
C LEU A 708 3.04 11.18 17.80
N THR A 709 4.28 11.64 17.64
CA THR A 709 4.59 12.96 17.10
C THR A 709 4.71 12.90 15.58
N GLY A 710 4.22 13.94 14.92
CA GLY A 710 4.27 14.06 13.46
C GLY A 710 2.98 13.67 12.76
N ARG A 711 3.10 13.45 11.46
CA ARG A 711 2.03 13.16 10.51
C ARG A 711 2.24 11.79 9.89
N ALA A 712 1.15 11.14 9.51
CA ALA A 712 1.17 9.89 8.77
C ALA A 712 0.17 9.93 7.61
N LEU A 713 0.35 9.00 6.69
CA LEU A 713 -0.52 8.85 5.54
C LEU A 713 -1.74 8.03 5.92
N HIS A 714 -2.90 8.35 5.36
CA HIS A 714 -4.08 7.53 5.53
C HIS A 714 -4.97 7.58 4.28
N LEU A 715 -5.84 6.57 4.17
CA LEU A 715 -6.98 6.55 3.27
C LEU A 715 -8.22 6.30 4.12
N ASP A 716 -9.21 7.21 4.08
CA ASP A 716 -10.43 7.13 4.90
C ASP A 716 -10.17 6.95 6.42
N GLY A 717 -9.14 7.62 6.93
CA GLY A 717 -8.68 7.50 8.33
C GLY A 717 -7.87 6.24 8.65
N ASP A 718 -7.64 5.33 7.69
CA ASP A 718 -6.85 4.11 7.89
C ASP A 718 -5.43 4.24 7.31
N ARG A 719 -4.43 4.17 8.20
CA ARG A 719 -3.01 4.21 7.83
C ARG A 719 -2.56 3.00 7.02
N LEU A 720 -3.10 1.80 7.26
CA LEU A 720 -2.72 0.62 6.46
C LEU A 720 -3.16 0.75 5.01
N LYS A 721 -4.35 1.29 4.76
CA LYS A 721 -4.88 1.49 3.41
C LYS A 721 -4.06 2.48 2.58
N ALA A 722 -3.29 3.37 3.22
CA ALA A 722 -2.37 4.25 2.51
C ALA A 722 -1.17 3.50 1.90
N TRP A 723 -0.85 2.32 2.46
CA TRP A 723 0.34 1.54 2.12
C TRP A 723 0.03 0.20 1.46
N PHE A 724 -1.13 -0.39 1.74
CA PHE A 724 -1.53 -1.71 1.26
C PHE A 724 -2.85 -1.66 0.51
N ASP A 725 -2.97 -2.49 -0.51
CA ASP A 725 -4.22 -2.63 -1.27
C ASP A 725 -5.26 -3.48 -0.49
N ASP A 726 -4.81 -4.42 0.35
CA ASP A 726 -5.65 -5.21 1.26
C ASP A 726 -5.16 -5.11 2.71
N SER A 727 -5.95 -4.41 3.53
CA SER A 727 -5.67 -4.20 4.95
C SER A 727 -5.70 -5.48 5.80
N ILE A 728 -6.46 -6.51 5.40
CA ILE A 728 -6.57 -7.77 6.15
C ILE A 728 -5.29 -8.57 5.96
N VAL A 729 -4.86 -8.74 4.71
CA VAL A 729 -3.60 -9.44 4.39
C VAL A 729 -2.41 -8.69 4.99
N ALA A 730 -2.44 -7.35 4.96
CA ALA A 730 -1.41 -6.54 5.60
C ALA A 730 -1.26 -6.82 7.10
N ARG A 731 -2.37 -6.98 7.84
CA ARG A 731 -2.33 -7.33 9.27
C ARG A 731 -1.71 -8.71 9.49
N SER A 732 -2.04 -9.69 8.67
CA SER A 732 -1.45 -11.04 8.78
C SER A 732 0.04 -11.04 8.47
N LEU A 733 0.47 -10.29 7.45
CA LEU A 733 1.87 -10.11 7.09
C LEU A 733 2.65 -9.41 8.20
N ILE A 734 2.08 -8.36 8.79
CA ILE A 734 2.68 -7.63 9.92
C ILE A 734 2.72 -8.49 11.18
N ALA A 735 1.68 -9.27 11.47
CA ALA A 735 1.68 -10.17 12.63
C ALA A 735 2.81 -11.21 12.60
N LEU A 736 3.38 -11.52 11.42
CA LEU A 736 4.59 -12.34 11.33
C LEU A 736 5.76 -11.72 12.09
N THR A 737 5.86 -10.38 12.15
CA THR A 737 6.97 -9.67 12.81
C THR A 737 6.87 -9.71 14.33
N ASP A 738 5.65 -9.75 14.87
CA ASP A 738 5.37 -9.61 16.31
C ASP A 738 5.64 -10.86 17.15
N ASN A 739 5.87 -12.02 16.52
CA ASN A 739 6.14 -13.31 17.19
C ASN A 739 7.54 -13.38 17.84
N HIS A 740 7.97 -12.34 18.56
CA HIS A 740 9.25 -12.31 19.25
C HIS A 740 9.20 -12.72 20.73
N THR A 741 8.02 -13.12 21.26
CA THR A 741 7.86 -13.29 22.72
C THR A 741 7.52 -14.71 23.22
N GLN A 742 7.43 -15.76 22.40
CA GLN A 742 7.00 -17.09 22.90
C GLN A 742 7.82 -18.32 22.48
N ALA A 743 9.05 -18.17 21.97
CA ALA A 743 9.89 -19.33 21.67
C ALA A 743 11.31 -19.20 22.22
N GLN A 744 11.44 -19.18 23.55
CA GLN A 744 12.58 -19.80 24.21
C GLN A 744 12.08 -21.01 24.99
N PRO A 745 12.47 -22.25 24.64
CA PRO A 745 12.18 -23.40 25.48
C PRO A 745 13.00 -23.27 26.76
N THR A 746 12.32 -23.11 27.89
CA THR A 746 12.92 -23.19 29.22
C THR A 746 13.44 -24.60 29.43
N THR A 747 14.75 -24.77 29.37
CA THR A 747 15.45 -25.94 29.88
C THR A 747 15.31 -25.92 31.41
N GLN A 748 14.25 -26.54 31.94
CA GLN A 748 14.20 -26.89 33.36
C GLN A 748 15.09 -28.10 33.60
N GLN A 749 16.38 -27.86 33.87
CA GLN A 749 17.17 -28.79 34.65
C GLN A 749 16.80 -28.61 36.12
N GLN A 750 16.08 -29.59 36.67
CA GLN A 750 16.03 -29.83 38.10
C GLN A 750 17.42 -30.22 38.59
N THR A 751 18.02 -29.39 39.42
CA THR A 751 19.04 -29.82 40.38
C THR A 751 18.62 -29.41 41.78
N ASN A 752 18.33 -30.43 42.59
CA ASN A 752 18.26 -30.36 44.04
C ASN A 752 19.66 -30.08 44.64
N HIS A 753 19.62 -29.52 45.85
CA HIS A 753 20.60 -29.39 46.94
C HIS A 753 21.05 -27.94 47.22
N GLU A 754 20.62 -27.31 48.30
CA GLU A 754 20.92 -27.52 49.75
C GLU A 754 22.23 -26.84 50.22
N TYR A 755 22.09 -26.11 51.35
CA TYR A 755 23.09 -25.41 52.18
C TYR A 755 23.75 -24.17 51.54
N GLY A 756 23.93 -23.03 52.19
CA GLY A 756 23.90 -22.69 53.61
C GLY A 756 25.01 -21.65 53.84
N GLN A 757 24.67 -20.56 54.55
CA GLN A 757 25.47 -19.36 54.89
C GLN A 757 25.48 -18.22 53.87
#